data_AF-A0A285JYZ0-F1
#
_entry.id   AF-A0A285JYZ0-F1
#
_cell.length_a   1.000
_cell.length_b   1.000
_cell.length_c   1.000
_cell.angle_alpha   90.00
_cell.angle_beta   90.00
_cell.angle_gamma   90.00
#
_symmetry.space_group_name_H-M   'P 1'
#
loop_
_entity.id
_entity.type
_entity.pdbx_description
1 polymer ?
#
loop_
_entity_poly.entity_id
_entity_poly.type
_entity_poly.pdbx_seq_one_letter_code
_entity_poly.pdbx_strand_id
1 'polypeptide(L)'
;MSGPFDPLRAQLLGAAEALSGGPAALPEILTGMVDDVEHALREPLEIFPVCHHSPASALAMVRRLREKQPKVIYLELCEDMAPILTELRNCRLPVAVQAFASELDGFPVESAPLSVIAPITESSAEYQAISYALETPGVELVLVDRSTDHLFQWAPRDDGAEPEQKQEEDLHGDAVGVEIGDLRPRFAELEEHLLHHGRVRHWSEWWDQYVEQPLAGADHDTYRQVMILIGSLFRRLAPHDGARWRSDEDRERYMWTRIRKHLAAGGADPADCLYICGAFHAASRLPEVGSAAGTPDFAISPRTGTTWLYGLIPSSHSAIEAQFGLAPGSVSIAAATWQKGLAKSRLTPFELEGQKGGRNKKTRKALPPPQADEPAADQLTGYLSGPPALDGLDEAELRDWCVDIVRLARRNGYLASTADAIAVFETSILLAGMRGRARPTPYDFADAAVTCIEKDVVPGRRDVRRLCEILLGGDRIGQVGYDALPPLARDVFDRLAPLGLNLEQRTIQRALLDLTARPDLAACSQLLWMLRYLLPDHAVRPIMGSRRLGEKHFQESWDLDLGRHQRTIIELGYEGVTVEQVLEQRLRRAAWDSSATAAIALKAVEDSLLFLSSPRLTDELGARAVELLKAERTVDEAPVVLRRVRRLLGHYRSTAPALPAWCERFVTEGYAHYCTLLPTAFVDDEIGVRQVGAMLGFLFSMESLALSLGCDRAQLELAVRQSHPESPAKLALLWAARHQLGALPLADLRTRVEGLLGNPLVVPSVPQYVSGFVQALEPVPRLAPFVVETLSKAFGRLPDPVLLPWLPTLITTLRAQAAELVPVLTREAGRTFPATLEALDAWTPPWDRQPAPRRHAAHPGAGPAGAHPAAAFLAAHPAAADAVAGLLGCLGEWAAPAPERPALLATFPEAMTAVGALIGEG
;
A
#
# COMPACT_ATOMS: atom_id res chain seq x y z
N MET A 1 35.68 -26.23 48.84
CA MET A 1 35.26 -24.94 49.43
C MET A 1 33.81 -24.76 49.00
N SER A 2 32.91 -24.41 49.92
CA SER A 2 31.50 -24.16 49.59
C SER A 2 31.38 -22.96 48.67
N GLY A 3 30.59 -23.07 47.60
CA GLY A 3 30.27 -21.95 46.71
C GLY A 3 29.37 -20.91 47.39
N PRO A 4 29.30 -19.67 46.88
CA PRO A 4 28.52 -18.60 47.50
C PRO A 4 27.02 -18.92 47.59
N PHE A 5 26.48 -19.72 46.67
CA PHE A 5 25.06 -20.08 46.61
C PHE A 5 24.69 -21.43 47.26
N ASP A 6 25.65 -22.14 47.88
CA ASP A 6 25.39 -23.44 48.51
C ASP A 6 24.28 -23.39 49.58
N PRO A 7 24.17 -22.34 50.43
CA PRO A 7 23.06 -22.21 51.36
C PRO A 7 21.70 -22.13 50.67
N LEU A 8 21.58 -21.30 49.62
CA LEU A 8 20.35 -21.16 48.84
C LEU A 8 19.95 -22.47 48.19
N ARG A 9 20.92 -23.17 47.59
CA ARG A 9 20.72 -24.48 46.97
C ARG A 9 20.18 -25.49 47.96
N ALA A 10 20.77 -25.58 49.15
CA ALA A 10 20.31 -26.48 50.20
C ALA A 10 18.88 -26.15 50.65
N GLN A 11 18.54 -24.85 50.75
CA GLN A 11 17.20 -24.39 51.10
C GLN A 11 16.17 -24.76 50.03
N LEU A 12 16.48 -24.53 48.74
CA LEU A 12 15.60 -24.86 47.62
C LEU A 12 15.39 -26.37 47.48
N LEU A 13 16.46 -27.16 47.67
CA LEU A 13 16.37 -28.62 47.68
C LEU A 13 15.47 -29.12 48.81
N GLY A 14 15.67 -28.60 50.03
CA GLY A 14 14.83 -28.94 51.18
C GLY A 14 13.37 -28.53 50.98
N ALA A 15 13.10 -27.39 50.32
CA ALA A 15 11.76 -26.97 49.97
C ALA A 15 11.10 -27.90 48.94
N ALA A 16 11.87 -28.35 47.93
CA ALA A 16 11.39 -29.32 46.94
C ALA A 16 11.07 -30.69 47.57
N GLU A 17 11.91 -31.16 48.50
CA GLU A 17 11.70 -32.40 49.25
C GLU A 17 10.48 -32.31 50.19
N ALA A 18 10.26 -31.15 50.82
CA ALA A 18 9.12 -30.91 51.69
C ALA A 18 7.79 -30.90 50.93
N LEU A 19 7.79 -30.56 49.64
CA LEU A 19 6.65 -30.71 48.72
C LEU A 19 6.43 -32.19 48.36
N SER A 20 6.06 -32.99 49.36
CA SER A 20 5.80 -34.42 49.25
C SER A 20 4.76 -34.73 48.15
N GLY A 21 5.15 -35.57 47.17
CA GLY A 21 4.31 -35.96 46.03
C GLY A 21 4.41 -35.03 44.80
N GLY A 22 5.33 -34.06 44.79
CA GLY A 22 5.60 -33.21 43.63
C GLY A 22 6.30 -33.92 42.45
N PRO A 23 6.38 -33.28 41.27
CA PRO A 23 7.08 -33.83 40.10
C PRO A 23 8.56 -34.08 40.39
N ALA A 24 9.10 -35.18 39.89
CA ALA A 24 10.52 -35.53 40.05
C ALA A 24 11.49 -34.46 39.49
N ALA A 25 11.03 -33.62 38.56
CA ALA A 25 11.80 -32.55 37.95
C ALA A 25 11.91 -31.27 38.81
N LEU A 26 11.10 -31.09 39.86
CA LEU A 26 11.07 -29.86 40.65
C LEU A 26 12.41 -29.55 41.36
N PRO A 27 13.08 -30.51 42.02
CA PRO A 27 14.42 -30.28 42.58
C PRO A 27 15.44 -29.86 41.52
N GLU A 28 15.40 -30.49 40.35
CA GLU A 28 16.31 -30.20 39.23
C GLU A 28 16.11 -28.79 38.68
N ILE A 29 14.87 -28.33 38.54
CA ILE A 29 14.56 -26.97 38.09
C ILE A 29 15.04 -25.94 39.14
N LEU A 30 14.65 -26.11 40.41
CA LEU A 30 14.95 -25.11 41.45
C LEU A 30 16.44 -24.97 41.71
N THR A 31 17.17 -26.09 41.85
CA THR A 31 18.62 -26.04 42.07
C THR A 31 19.37 -25.65 40.79
N GLY A 32 18.89 -26.12 39.64
CA GLY A 32 19.48 -25.83 38.34
C GLY A 32 19.46 -24.34 37.97
N MET A 33 18.43 -23.58 38.36
CA MET A 33 18.42 -22.13 38.13
C MET A 33 19.55 -21.42 38.87
N VAL A 34 19.82 -21.82 40.11
CA VAL A 34 20.93 -21.29 40.91
C VAL A 34 22.28 -21.71 40.33
N ASP A 35 22.37 -22.96 39.84
CA ASP A 35 23.56 -23.42 39.11
C ASP A 35 23.86 -22.57 37.88
N ASP A 36 22.84 -22.16 37.13
CA ASP A 36 23.00 -21.36 35.91
C ASP A 36 23.46 -19.94 36.23
N VAL A 37 22.93 -19.34 37.30
CA VAL A 37 23.41 -18.06 37.83
C VAL A 37 24.89 -18.18 38.21
N GLU A 38 25.24 -19.18 39.02
CA GLU A 38 26.64 -19.37 39.44
C GLU A 38 27.57 -19.64 38.25
N HIS A 39 27.09 -20.34 37.21
CA HIS A 39 27.86 -20.58 35.98
C HIS A 39 28.10 -19.30 35.19
N ALA A 40 27.06 -18.51 34.93
CA ALA A 40 27.15 -17.26 34.19
C ALA A 40 27.98 -16.18 34.92
N LEU A 41 28.03 -16.21 36.25
CA LEU A 41 28.87 -15.31 37.05
C LEU A 41 30.36 -15.68 37.02
N ARG A 42 30.71 -16.94 36.74
CA ARG A 42 32.11 -17.40 36.62
C ARG A 42 32.73 -17.06 35.26
N GLU A 43 31.92 -16.76 34.26
CA GLU A 43 32.39 -16.42 32.92
C GLU A 43 33.22 -15.12 32.95
N PRO A 44 34.49 -15.14 32.46
CA PRO A 44 35.36 -13.95 32.47
C PRO A 44 34.80 -12.77 31.67
N LEU A 45 34.12 -13.05 30.55
CA LEU A 45 33.38 -12.04 29.81
C LEU A 45 32.05 -11.77 30.52
N GLU A 46 31.87 -10.58 31.06
CA GLU A 46 30.63 -10.27 31.76
C GLU A 46 29.41 -10.33 30.84
N ILE A 47 28.46 -11.20 31.22
CA ILE A 47 27.14 -11.30 30.57
C ILE A 47 26.17 -10.37 31.30
N PHE A 48 25.63 -9.39 30.57
CA PHE A 48 24.60 -8.48 31.01
C PHE A 48 23.24 -8.89 30.39
N PRO A 49 22.37 -9.55 31.17
CA PRO A 49 21.06 -9.99 30.69
C PRO A 49 20.11 -8.80 30.53
N VAL A 50 19.34 -8.76 29.45
CA VAL A 50 18.33 -7.73 29.20
C VAL A 50 16.97 -8.34 28.84
N CYS A 51 15.92 -7.55 29.05
CA CYS A 51 14.67 -7.68 28.32
C CYS A 51 14.52 -6.43 27.46
N HIS A 52 14.08 -6.57 26.20
CA HIS A 52 13.97 -5.41 25.33
C HIS A 52 12.83 -4.49 25.74
N HIS A 53 13.01 -3.18 25.52
CA HIS A 53 12.11 -2.13 26.00
C HIS A 53 11.83 -2.15 27.52
N SER A 54 12.72 -2.75 28.32
CA SER A 54 12.66 -2.79 29.77
C SER A 54 13.32 -1.55 30.41
N PRO A 55 12.56 -0.70 31.13
CA PRO A 55 13.12 0.41 31.88
C PRO A 55 14.13 -0.01 32.94
N ALA A 56 13.91 -1.12 33.65
CA ALA A 56 14.85 -1.64 34.64
C ALA A 56 16.17 -2.05 33.97
N SER A 57 16.11 -2.74 32.82
CA SER A 57 17.30 -3.10 32.05
C SER A 57 18.07 -1.86 31.59
N ALA A 58 17.37 -0.85 31.09
CA ALA A 58 17.99 0.41 30.68
C ALA A 58 18.64 1.15 31.85
N LEU A 59 18.00 1.20 33.02
CA LEU A 59 18.53 1.88 34.21
C LEU A 59 19.77 1.16 34.74
N ALA A 60 19.72 -0.17 34.81
CA ALA A 60 20.84 -1.00 35.21
C ALA A 60 22.01 -0.86 34.24
N MET A 61 21.76 -0.82 32.92
CA MET A 61 22.78 -0.58 31.89
C MET A 61 23.47 0.77 32.08
N VAL A 62 22.67 1.82 32.32
CA VAL A 62 23.18 3.19 32.55
C VAL A 62 24.05 3.30 33.80
N ARG A 63 23.77 2.51 34.85
CA ARG A 63 24.66 2.39 36.02
C ARG A 63 25.93 1.63 35.64
N ARG A 64 25.78 0.45 35.05
CA ARG A 64 26.90 -0.46 34.78
C ARG A 64 27.92 0.11 33.82
N LEU A 65 27.50 0.80 32.75
CA LEU A 65 28.43 1.44 31.81
C LEU A 65 29.29 2.52 32.47
N ARG A 66 28.81 3.17 33.54
CA ARG A 66 29.62 4.15 34.30
C ARG A 66 30.62 3.50 35.23
N GLU A 67 30.24 2.37 35.82
CA GLU A 67 31.05 1.63 36.78
C GLU A 67 32.14 0.83 36.06
N LYS A 68 31.76 0.03 35.06
CA LYS A 68 32.67 -0.87 34.33
C LYS A 68 33.50 -0.14 33.27
N GLN A 69 32.88 0.79 32.54
CA GLN A 69 33.48 1.45 31.37
C GLN A 69 34.16 0.47 30.40
N PRO A 70 33.42 -0.48 29.81
CA PRO A 70 33.99 -1.50 28.95
C PRO A 70 34.65 -0.88 27.71
N LYS A 71 35.70 -1.54 27.22
CA LYS A 71 36.42 -1.19 25.97
C LYS A 71 35.78 -1.82 24.75
N VAL A 72 35.13 -2.97 24.91
CA VAL A 72 34.40 -3.65 23.84
C VAL A 72 33.01 -4.02 24.35
N ILE A 73 31.98 -3.70 23.58
CA ILE A 73 30.60 -4.11 23.82
C ILE A 73 30.18 -5.08 22.74
N TYR A 74 29.84 -6.30 23.13
CA TYR A 74 29.18 -7.27 22.28
C TYR A 74 27.66 -7.14 22.47
N LEU A 75 26.91 -6.95 21.39
CA LEU A 75 25.47 -6.71 21.45
C LEU A 75 24.71 -7.73 20.60
N GLU A 76 23.68 -8.36 21.18
CA GLU A 76 22.69 -9.17 20.47
C GLU A 76 21.87 -8.28 19.51
N LEU A 77 22.39 -8.09 18.31
CA LEU A 77 21.74 -7.49 17.15
C LEU A 77 22.42 -8.06 15.90
N CYS A 78 21.72 -8.12 14.78
CA CYS A 78 22.25 -8.67 13.53
C CYS A 78 23.58 -8.01 13.15
N GLU A 79 24.62 -8.82 12.98
CA GLU A 79 25.99 -8.34 12.83
C GLU A 79 26.22 -7.35 11.67
N ASP A 80 25.41 -7.46 10.62
CA ASP A 80 25.48 -6.65 9.41
C ASP A 80 24.69 -5.34 9.47
N MET A 81 23.94 -5.11 10.54
CA MET A 81 23.30 -3.83 10.83
C MET A 81 24.23 -2.81 11.49
N ALA A 82 25.47 -3.17 11.83
CA ALA A 82 26.40 -2.27 12.54
C ALA A 82 26.63 -0.92 11.82
N PRO A 83 26.79 -0.85 10.48
CA PRO A 83 27.12 0.41 9.80
C PRO A 83 26.07 1.51 9.98
N ILE A 84 24.78 1.13 10.03
CA ILE A 84 23.67 2.10 10.06
C ILE A 84 23.39 2.65 11.47
N LEU A 85 23.96 2.06 12.52
CA LEU A 85 23.74 2.54 13.90
C LEU A 85 24.27 3.97 14.13
N THR A 86 25.29 4.39 13.36
CA THR A 86 25.83 5.75 13.46
C THR A 86 24.83 6.83 13.03
N GLU A 87 23.88 6.47 12.16
CA GLU A 87 22.82 7.36 11.64
C GLU A 87 21.70 7.60 12.65
N LEU A 88 21.64 6.85 13.75
CA LEU A 88 20.67 7.08 14.83
C LEU A 88 20.74 8.51 15.40
N ARG A 89 21.90 9.16 15.32
CA ARG A 89 22.09 10.56 15.72
C ARG A 89 21.24 11.54 14.90
N ASN A 90 20.85 11.16 13.69
CA ASN A 90 20.02 11.99 12.82
C ASN A 90 18.52 11.77 13.07
N CYS A 91 18.14 10.89 13.99
CA CYS A 91 16.75 10.46 14.21
C CYS A 91 16.15 10.99 15.50
N ARG A 92 14.81 11.05 15.55
CA ARG A 92 14.03 11.12 16.80
C ARG A 92 13.42 9.75 17.06
N LEU A 93 13.72 9.15 18.20
CA LEU A 93 13.22 7.83 18.56
C LEU A 93 11.70 7.84 18.87
N PRO A 94 10.98 6.70 18.67
CA PRO A 94 11.50 5.40 18.22
C PRO A 94 11.71 5.29 16.70
N VAL A 95 12.81 4.67 16.27
CA VAL A 95 13.05 4.27 14.87
C VAL A 95 13.40 2.78 14.83
N ALA A 96 13.27 2.14 13.68
CA ALA A 96 13.75 0.79 13.48
C ALA A 96 14.94 0.78 12.51
N VAL A 97 15.94 -0.02 12.86
CA VAL A 97 16.99 -0.41 11.93
C VAL A 97 16.41 -1.42 10.96
N GLN A 98 16.55 -1.17 9.67
CA GLN A 98 16.00 -2.03 8.63
C GLN A 98 17.12 -2.60 7.76
N ALA A 99 16.97 -3.87 7.39
CA ALA A 99 17.66 -4.47 6.27
C ALA A 99 16.63 -4.93 5.23
N PHE A 100 16.92 -4.70 3.95
CA PHE A 100 16.02 -4.98 2.85
C PHE A 100 16.79 -5.61 1.68
N ALA A 101 16.20 -6.61 1.03
CA ALA A 101 16.77 -7.23 -0.16
C ALA A 101 15.68 -7.53 -1.20
N SER A 102 15.81 -6.95 -2.39
CA SER A 102 15.00 -7.26 -3.58
C SER A 102 15.74 -8.14 -4.59
N GLU A 103 17.06 -8.08 -4.61
CA GLU A 103 17.92 -8.89 -5.48
C GLU A 103 18.47 -10.09 -4.70
N LEU A 104 17.76 -11.21 -4.82
CA LEU A 104 18.07 -12.45 -4.12
C LEU A 104 19.03 -13.33 -4.94
N ASP A 105 20.02 -13.89 -4.27
CA ASP A 105 20.91 -14.93 -4.83
C ASP A 105 21.13 -16.00 -3.76
N GLY A 106 20.45 -17.13 -3.90
CA GLY A 106 20.44 -18.24 -2.93
C GLY A 106 19.10 -18.46 -2.21
N PHE A 107 18.18 -17.49 -2.29
CA PHE A 107 16.79 -17.63 -1.83
C PHE A 107 15.80 -17.75 -3.01
N PRO A 108 14.60 -18.31 -2.80
CA PRO A 108 13.57 -18.38 -3.84
C PRO A 108 13.13 -16.97 -4.28
N VAL A 109 12.99 -16.73 -5.58
CA VAL A 109 12.69 -15.40 -6.13
C VAL A 109 11.32 -14.90 -5.66
N GLU A 110 10.38 -15.81 -5.45
CA GLU A 110 9.04 -15.55 -4.92
C GLU A 110 9.02 -15.05 -3.47
N SER A 111 10.12 -15.23 -2.73
CA SER A 111 10.26 -14.68 -1.37
C SER A 111 10.68 -13.20 -1.35
N ALA A 112 11.06 -12.62 -2.49
CA ALA A 112 11.40 -11.22 -2.59
C ALA A 112 10.15 -10.31 -2.50
N PRO A 113 10.24 -9.16 -1.84
CA PRO A 113 11.39 -8.65 -1.10
C PRO A 113 11.51 -9.26 0.31
N LEU A 114 12.76 -9.46 0.77
CA LEU A 114 13.05 -9.81 2.16
C LEU A 114 13.26 -8.52 2.96
N SER A 115 12.65 -8.44 4.14
CA SER A 115 12.83 -7.29 5.04
C SER A 115 12.98 -7.75 6.49
N VAL A 116 13.98 -7.21 7.19
CA VAL A 116 14.23 -7.42 8.63
C VAL A 116 14.22 -6.07 9.33
N ILE A 117 13.60 -5.98 10.49
CA ILE A 117 13.56 -4.75 11.29
C ILE A 117 13.94 -5.00 12.75
N ALA A 118 14.64 -4.06 13.37
CA ALA A 118 14.96 -4.05 14.79
C ALA A 118 14.62 -2.68 15.38
N PRO A 119 13.50 -2.52 16.10
CA PRO A 119 13.11 -1.26 16.69
C PRO A 119 14.05 -0.84 17.83
N ILE A 120 14.23 0.47 18.00
CA ILE A 120 15.07 1.05 19.05
C ILE A 120 14.29 2.17 19.76
N THR A 121 14.36 2.17 21.09
CA THR A 121 13.76 3.18 21.98
C THR A 121 14.80 3.70 22.98
N GLU A 122 14.61 4.91 23.52
CA GLU A 122 15.48 5.48 24.55
C GLU A 122 15.49 4.65 25.84
N SER A 123 14.36 3.99 26.15
CA SER A 123 14.14 3.17 27.35
C SER A 123 14.58 1.71 27.17
N SER A 124 15.59 1.46 26.33
CA SER A 124 16.15 0.13 26.12
C SER A 124 17.64 0.11 26.50
N ALA A 125 18.13 -1.02 27.03
CA ALA A 125 19.53 -1.18 27.40
C ALA A 125 20.46 -1.11 26.18
N GLU A 126 19.99 -1.62 25.05
CA GLU A 126 20.69 -1.65 23.77
C GLU A 126 20.98 -0.23 23.28
N TYR A 127 19.99 0.68 23.29
CA TYR A 127 20.22 2.07 22.92
C TYR A 127 21.25 2.76 23.84
N GLN A 128 21.20 2.48 25.14
CA GLN A 128 22.16 3.06 26.10
C GLN A 128 23.58 2.56 25.85
N ALA A 129 23.75 1.28 25.50
CA ALA A 129 25.03 0.68 25.13
C ALA A 129 25.55 1.19 23.78
N ILE A 130 24.70 1.27 22.76
CA ILE A 130 25.02 1.86 21.45
C ILE A 130 25.48 3.30 21.63
N SER A 131 24.70 4.09 22.38
CA SER A 131 25.00 5.49 22.63
C SER A 131 26.31 5.66 23.38
N TYR A 132 26.59 4.84 24.40
CA TYR A 132 27.87 4.86 25.10
C TYR A 132 29.05 4.55 24.17
N ALA A 133 28.95 3.47 23.36
CA ALA A 133 30.04 3.05 22.49
C ALA A 133 30.35 4.07 21.39
N LEU A 134 29.32 4.61 20.73
CA LEU A 134 29.50 5.59 19.63
C LEU A 134 30.03 6.95 20.11
N GLU A 135 29.92 7.23 21.40
CA GLU A 135 30.21 8.54 21.98
C GLU A 135 31.43 8.55 22.91
N THR A 136 31.98 7.36 23.21
CA THR A 136 33.15 7.18 24.06
C THR A 136 34.35 6.78 23.20
N PRO A 137 35.37 7.65 23.05
CA PRO A 137 36.53 7.34 22.24
C PRO A 137 37.24 6.05 22.66
N GLY A 138 37.56 5.19 21.69
CA GLY A 138 38.26 3.94 21.93
C GLY A 138 37.40 2.77 22.42
N VAL A 139 36.09 2.97 22.55
CA VAL A 139 35.14 1.86 22.78
C VAL A 139 34.70 1.28 21.45
N GLU A 140 34.77 -0.04 21.32
CA GLU A 140 34.30 -0.77 20.14
C GLU A 140 32.91 -1.37 20.39
N LEU A 141 32.02 -1.26 19.41
CA LEU A 141 30.71 -1.92 19.40
C LEU A 141 30.74 -3.05 18.36
N VAL A 142 30.49 -4.27 18.81
CA VAL A 142 30.47 -5.47 17.97
C VAL A 142 29.09 -6.10 18.06
N LEU A 143 28.38 -6.13 16.94
CA LEU A 143 27.10 -6.82 16.84
C LEU A 143 27.36 -8.31 16.59
N VAL A 144 26.79 -9.19 17.41
CA VAL A 144 27.17 -10.62 17.44
C VAL A 144 26.07 -11.59 17.07
N ASP A 145 24.83 -11.15 16.92
CA ASP A 145 23.74 -12.04 16.49
C ASP A 145 23.85 -12.34 14.98
N ARG A 146 23.12 -13.38 14.55
CA ARG A 146 23.01 -13.84 13.18
C ARG A 146 22.81 -12.67 12.22
N SER A 147 23.52 -12.69 11.09
CA SER A 147 23.28 -11.71 10.03
C SER A 147 21.84 -11.84 9.50
N THR A 148 21.33 -10.80 8.84
CA THR A 148 19.97 -10.82 8.27
C THR A 148 19.79 -11.97 7.28
N ASP A 149 20.84 -12.27 6.51
CA ASP A 149 20.91 -13.43 5.63
C ASP A 149 20.72 -14.77 6.38
N HIS A 150 21.43 -14.99 7.50
CA HIS A 150 21.29 -16.21 8.30
C HIS A 150 19.93 -16.33 8.98
N LEU A 151 19.28 -15.20 9.29
CA LEU A 151 17.93 -15.19 9.83
C LEU A 151 16.97 -15.92 8.87
N PHE A 152 17.04 -15.62 7.57
CA PHE A 152 16.23 -16.30 6.55
C PHE A 152 16.75 -17.70 6.20
N GLN A 153 18.06 -17.93 6.17
CA GLN A 153 18.60 -19.28 5.92
C GLN A 153 18.15 -20.30 6.97
N TRP A 154 18.03 -19.87 8.22
CA TRP A 154 17.72 -20.74 9.36
C TRP A 154 16.25 -20.65 9.79
N ALA A 155 15.46 -19.82 9.13
CA ALA A 155 14.02 -19.78 9.33
C ALA A 155 13.41 -21.14 8.92
N PRO A 156 12.42 -21.65 9.67
CA PRO A 156 11.61 -22.77 9.19
C PRO A 156 11.01 -22.40 7.83
N ARG A 157 11.11 -23.31 6.85
CA ARG A 157 10.38 -23.14 5.58
C ARG A 157 8.90 -23.38 5.87
N ASP A 158 8.11 -22.32 5.84
CA ASP A 158 6.65 -22.41 5.91
C ASP A 158 6.11 -22.83 4.55
N ASP A 159 5.78 -24.11 4.39
CA ASP A 159 5.16 -24.66 3.17
C ASP A 159 3.65 -24.35 3.08
N GLY A 160 3.22 -23.13 3.46
CA GLY A 160 1.85 -22.64 3.19
C GLY A 160 1.07 -22.06 4.37
N ALA A 161 1.67 -21.23 5.24
CA ALA A 161 0.90 -20.39 6.15
C ALA A 161 0.21 -19.26 5.36
N GLU A 162 -1.11 -19.11 5.48
CA GLU A 162 -1.82 -17.95 4.92
C GLU A 162 -1.36 -16.68 5.64
N PRO A 163 -1.03 -15.59 4.92
CA PRO A 163 -0.67 -14.33 5.55
C PRO A 163 -1.84 -13.82 6.39
N GLU A 164 -1.64 -13.70 7.70
CA GLU A 164 -2.59 -13.03 8.58
C GLU A 164 -2.83 -11.60 8.08
N GLN A 165 -4.10 -11.19 7.95
CA GLN A 165 -4.47 -9.82 7.59
C GLN A 165 -4.09 -8.86 8.72
N LYS A 166 -2.85 -8.37 8.70
CA LYS A 166 -2.40 -7.27 9.57
C LYS A 166 -3.02 -5.95 9.09
N GLN A 167 -3.32 -5.04 10.02
CA GLN A 167 -3.93 -3.75 9.70
C GLN A 167 -3.02 -2.91 8.77
N GLU A 168 -3.62 -2.29 7.75
CA GLU A 168 -2.94 -1.45 6.72
C GLU A 168 -2.12 -0.26 7.28
N GLU A 169 -2.19 0.04 8.58
CA GLU A 169 -1.50 1.17 9.23
C GLU A 169 -0.25 0.79 10.06
N ASP A 170 0.21 -0.48 10.03
CA ASP A 170 1.41 -0.90 10.78
C ASP A 170 2.72 -0.32 10.19
N LEU A 171 3.50 0.39 11.00
CA LEU A 171 4.80 0.96 10.62
C LEU A 171 5.90 -0.10 10.44
N HIS A 172 5.66 -1.34 10.85
CA HIS A 172 6.56 -2.48 10.66
C HIS A 172 6.17 -3.36 9.47
N GLY A 173 4.87 -3.42 9.12
CA GLY A 173 4.36 -4.13 7.94
C GLY A 173 4.69 -5.63 7.97
N ASP A 174 5.04 -6.21 6.83
CA ASP A 174 5.35 -7.64 6.70
C ASP A 174 6.82 -8.00 7.02
N ALA A 175 7.59 -7.05 7.56
CA ALA A 175 8.99 -7.29 7.88
C ALA A 175 9.15 -8.28 9.04
N VAL A 176 10.22 -9.08 9.00
CA VAL A 176 10.59 -9.95 10.12
C VAL A 176 11.19 -9.11 11.23
N GLY A 177 10.52 -9.10 12.39
CA GLY A 177 10.98 -8.39 13.58
C GLY A 177 12.08 -9.14 14.33
N VAL A 178 13.21 -8.49 14.59
CA VAL A 178 14.23 -9.02 15.50
C VAL A 178 13.74 -8.83 16.93
N GLU A 179 13.47 -9.95 17.59
CA GLU A 179 12.99 -10.04 18.98
C GLU A 179 14.17 -10.09 19.97
N ILE A 180 15.02 -9.06 19.97
CA ILE A 180 16.10 -8.95 20.96
C ILE A 180 15.47 -9.05 22.35
N GLY A 181 16.05 -9.85 23.24
CA GLY A 181 15.62 -9.89 24.63
C GLY A 181 14.14 -10.22 24.87
N ASP A 182 13.45 -10.87 23.92
CA ASP A 182 12.10 -11.39 24.15
C ASP A 182 12.15 -12.40 25.31
N LEU A 183 11.45 -12.03 26.38
CA LEU A 183 11.43 -12.80 27.61
C LEU A 183 9.98 -13.07 28.03
N ARG A 184 9.33 -13.95 27.27
CA ARG A 184 7.98 -14.45 27.48
C ARG A 184 7.99 -15.98 27.65
N PRO A 185 7.06 -16.56 28.43
CA PRO A 185 6.85 -18.00 28.47
C PRO A 185 6.78 -18.61 27.06
N ARG A 186 7.52 -19.70 26.83
CA ARG A 186 7.60 -20.35 25.50
C ARG A 186 6.39 -21.25 25.18
N PHE A 187 5.42 -21.36 26.10
CA PHE A 187 4.18 -22.11 25.93
C PHE A 187 3.03 -21.44 26.70
N ALA A 188 1.81 -21.54 26.16
CA ALA A 188 0.68 -20.72 26.57
C ALA A 188 0.19 -21.04 27.99
N GLU A 189 0.28 -22.30 28.41
CA GLU A 189 -0.22 -22.78 29.70
C GLU A 189 0.53 -22.15 30.88
N LEU A 190 1.85 -21.92 30.75
CA LEU A 190 2.63 -21.22 31.76
C LEU A 190 2.23 -19.75 31.85
N GLU A 191 2.05 -19.09 30.71
CA GLU A 191 1.59 -17.71 30.70
C GLU A 191 0.19 -17.59 31.34
N GLU A 192 -0.77 -18.41 30.93
CA GLU A 192 -2.12 -18.43 31.50
C GLU A 192 -2.08 -18.66 33.01
N HIS A 193 -1.23 -19.60 33.47
CA HIS A 193 -1.04 -19.88 34.88
C HIS A 193 -0.49 -18.66 35.64
N LEU A 194 0.54 -18.00 35.12
CA LEU A 194 1.14 -16.81 35.72
C LEU A 194 0.16 -15.63 35.77
N LEU A 195 -0.61 -15.42 34.70
CA LEU A 195 -1.64 -14.37 34.62
C LEU A 195 -2.77 -14.62 35.62
N HIS A 196 -3.27 -15.86 35.68
CA HIS A 196 -4.33 -16.26 36.61
C HIS A 196 -3.92 -16.03 38.07
N HIS A 197 -2.74 -16.53 38.46
CA HIS A 197 -2.26 -16.41 39.83
C HIS A 197 -1.77 -14.99 40.18
N GLY A 198 -1.26 -14.25 39.20
CA GLY A 198 -0.93 -12.84 39.33
C GLY A 198 -2.16 -11.92 39.38
N ARG A 199 -3.36 -12.44 39.03
CA ARG A 199 -4.63 -11.69 38.93
C ARG A 199 -4.52 -10.51 37.94
N VAL A 200 -3.82 -10.72 36.85
CA VAL A 200 -3.54 -9.73 35.79
C VAL A 200 -4.03 -10.26 34.44
N ARG A 201 -4.28 -9.35 33.48
CA ARG A 201 -4.85 -9.74 32.18
C ARG A 201 -3.82 -9.97 31.09
N HIS A 202 -2.70 -9.28 31.17
CA HIS A 202 -1.72 -9.21 30.10
C HIS A 202 -0.32 -9.52 30.62
N TRP A 203 0.50 -10.16 29.78
CA TRP A 203 1.90 -10.43 30.08
C TRP A 203 2.66 -9.18 30.50
N SER A 204 2.46 -8.07 29.79
CA SER A 204 3.11 -6.78 30.08
C SER A 204 2.77 -6.24 31.47
N GLU A 205 1.54 -6.49 31.96
CA GLU A 205 1.13 -6.12 33.33
C GLU A 205 1.84 -6.98 34.38
N TRP A 206 1.92 -8.29 34.13
CA TRP A 206 2.62 -9.23 35.00
C TRP A 206 4.11 -8.86 35.10
N TRP A 207 4.75 -8.64 33.95
CA TRP A 207 6.15 -8.29 33.85
C TRP A 207 6.49 -6.98 34.58
N ASP A 208 5.69 -5.93 34.37
CA ASP A 208 5.89 -4.65 35.06
C ASP A 208 5.85 -4.84 36.59
N GLN A 209 4.81 -5.53 37.09
CA GLN A 209 4.59 -5.67 38.52
C GLN A 209 5.64 -6.54 39.23
N TYR A 210 6.03 -7.66 38.62
CA TYR A 210 6.84 -8.69 39.27
C TYR A 210 8.32 -8.65 38.89
N VAL A 211 8.69 -7.94 37.82
CA VAL A 211 10.08 -7.87 37.35
C VAL A 211 10.59 -6.43 37.21
N GLU A 212 9.90 -5.56 36.45
CA GLU A 212 10.38 -4.18 36.23
C GLU A 212 10.48 -3.38 37.54
N GLN A 213 9.38 -3.28 38.29
CA GLN A 213 9.34 -2.44 39.48
C GLN A 213 10.33 -2.92 40.56
N PRO A 214 10.43 -4.23 40.87
CA PRO A 214 11.42 -4.74 41.83
C PRO A 214 12.87 -4.46 41.41
N LEU A 215 13.17 -4.50 40.11
CA LEU A 215 14.55 -4.38 39.61
C LEU A 215 14.97 -2.94 39.28
N ALA A 216 14.04 -2.00 39.08
CA ALA A 216 14.36 -0.62 38.70
C ALA A 216 15.35 0.06 39.68
N GLY A 217 15.26 -0.26 40.97
CA GLY A 217 16.12 0.28 42.03
C GLY A 217 17.28 -0.62 42.45
N ALA A 218 17.40 -1.83 41.90
CA ALA A 218 18.39 -2.81 42.30
C ALA A 218 19.83 -2.36 41.95
N ASP A 219 20.80 -2.78 42.77
CA ASP A 219 22.21 -2.71 42.43
C ASP A 219 22.54 -3.70 41.28
N HIS A 220 23.74 -3.57 40.72
CA HIS A 220 24.14 -4.36 39.55
C HIS A 220 24.13 -5.87 39.82
N ASP A 221 24.65 -6.32 40.95
CA ASP A 221 24.76 -7.75 41.26
C ASP A 221 23.38 -8.37 41.46
N THR A 222 22.51 -7.70 42.21
CA THR A 222 21.11 -8.14 42.38
C THR A 222 20.40 -8.20 41.02
N TYR A 223 20.50 -7.14 40.20
CA TYR A 223 19.88 -7.11 38.87
C TYR A 223 20.36 -8.27 37.99
N ARG A 224 21.68 -8.43 37.88
CA ARG A 224 22.31 -9.45 37.02
C ARG A 224 21.91 -10.85 37.45
N GLN A 225 21.97 -11.15 38.75
CA GLN A 225 21.61 -12.47 39.29
C GLN A 225 20.12 -12.79 39.07
N VAL A 226 19.22 -11.85 39.33
CA VAL A 226 17.77 -12.06 39.18
C VAL A 226 17.40 -12.24 37.71
N MET A 227 17.96 -11.43 36.80
CA MET A 227 17.65 -11.56 35.37
C MET A 227 18.20 -12.87 34.77
N ILE A 228 19.38 -13.34 35.19
CA ILE A 228 19.88 -14.68 34.80
C ILE A 228 18.96 -15.78 35.37
N LEU A 229 18.51 -15.63 36.62
CA LEU A 229 17.58 -16.58 37.26
C LEU A 229 16.26 -16.68 36.48
N ILE A 230 15.67 -15.55 36.08
CA ILE A 230 14.43 -15.50 35.29
C ILE A 230 14.65 -16.13 33.90
N GLY A 231 15.76 -15.80 33.23
CA GLY A 231 16.14 -16.41 31.96
C GLY A 231 16.27 -17.92 32.05
N SER A 232 16.96 -18.42 33.10
CA SER A 232 17.10 -19.84 33.39
C SER A 232 15.74 -20.51 33.68
N LEU A 233 14.87 -19.86 34.45
CA LEU A 233 13.53 -20.38 34.74
C LEU A 233 12.75 -20.65 33.44
N PHE A 234 12.64 -19.65 32.57
CA PHE A 234 11.90 -19.81 31.32
C PHE A 234 12.56 -20.79 30.36
N ARG A 235 13.90 -20.83 30.35
CA ARG A 235 14.64 -21.83 29.60
C ARG A 235 14.30 -23.25 30.07
N ARG A 236 14.36 -23.51 31.37
CA ARG A 236 14.11 -24.84 31.95
C ARG A 236 12.65 -25.30 31.81
N LEU A 237 11.71 -24.36 31.79
CA LEU A 237 10.29 -24.67 31.60
C LEU A 237 9.89 -24.82 30.13
N ALA A 238 10.68 -24.33 29.17
CA ALA A 238 10.32 -24.34 27.76
C ALA A 238 10.24 -25.77 27.18
N PRO A 239 9.40 -26.02 26.17
CA PRO A 239 9.42 -27.27 25.41
C PRO A 239 10.74 -27.42 24.63
N HIS A 240 11.54 -28.44 24.95
CA HIS A 240 12.89 -28.63 24.41
C HIS A 240 12.93 -29.26 23.00
N ASP A 241 11.80 -29.75 22.48
CA ASP A 241 11.68 -30.39 21.17
C ASP A 241 11.21 -29.45 20.04
N GLY A 242 10.89 -28.20 20.39
CA GLY A 242 10.41 -27.19 19.44
C GLY A 242 11.46 -26.69 18.44
N ALA A 243 11.01 -26.22 17.27
CA ALA A 243 11.86 -25.53 16.30
C ALA A 243 12.43 -24.21 16.88
N ARG A 244 11.63 -23.48 17.66
CA ARG A 244 12.05 -22.24 18.34
C ARG A 244 13.22 -22.49 19.29
N TRP A 245 13.18 -23.56 20.08
CA TRP A 245 14.27 -23.93 21.00
C TRP A 245 15.59 -24.18 20.25
N ARG A 246 15.55 -24.99 19.18
CA ARG A 246 16.74 -25.25 18.35
C ARG A 246 17.30 -23.97 17.73
N SER A 247 16.44 -23.07 17.26
CA SER A 247 16.86 -21.76 16.77
C SER A 247 17.53 -20.92 17.87
N ASP A 248 17.00 -20.91 19.09
CA ASP A 248 17.61 -20.18 20.23
C ASP A 248 19.00 -20.74 20.58
N GLU A 249 19.18 -22.07 20.56
CA GLU A 249 20.51 -22.67 20.75
C GLU A 249 21.49 -22.32 19.63
N ASP A 250 21.06 -22.36 18.37
CA ASP A 250 21.93 -22.02 17.23
C ASP A 250 22.31 -20.53 17.25
N ARG A 251 21.42 -19.65 17.72
CA ARG A 251 21.74 -18.24 17.98
C ARG A 251 22.83 -18.10 19.04
N GLU A 252 22.72 -18.80 20.15
CA GLU A 252 23.73 -18.78 21.23
C GLU A 252 25.09 -19.27 20.72
N ARG A 253 25.10 -20.39 19.99
CA ARG A 253 26.31 -20.93 19.34
C ARG A 253 26.94 -19.92 18.39
N TYR A 254 26.12 -19.23 17.59
CA TYR A 254 26.56 -18.20 16.67
C TYR A 254 27.20 -17.02 17.41
N MET A 255 26.49 -16.43 18.37
CA MET A 255 26.94 -15.25 19.13
C MET A 255 28.28 -15.53 19.82
N TRP A 256 28.39 -16.64 20.54
CA TRP A 256 29.63 -16.99 21.24
C TRP A 256 30.79 -17.30 20.29
N THR A 257 30.52 -17.93 19.14
CA THR A 257 31.53 -18.14 18.11
C THR A 257 32.03 -16.80 17.53
N ARG A 258 31.14 -15.81 17.33
CA ARG A 258 31.54 -14.47 16.87
C ARG A 258 32.35 -13.71 17.90
N ILE A 259 31.91 -13.73 19.16
CA ILE A 259 32.63 -13.12 20.29
C ILE A 259 34.07 -13.67 20.37
N ARG A 260 34.24 -15.00 20.36
CA ARG A 260 35.57 -15.61 20.44
C ARG A 260 36.46 -15.26 19.26
N LYS A 261 35.92 -15.28 18.03
CA LYS A 261 36.67 -14.87 16.84
C LYS A 261 37.15 -13.43 16.94
N HIS A 262 36.31 -12.54 17.47
CA HIS A 262 36.69 -11.16 17.73
C HIS A 262 37.77 -11.03 18.81
N LEU A 263 37.59 -11.67 19.97
CA LEU A 263 38.58 -11.69 21.05
C LEU A 263 39.95 -12.21 20.57
N ALA A 264 39.96 -13.27 19.77
CA ALA A 264 41.19 -13.84 19.21
C ALA A 264 41.88 -12.92 18.19
N ALA A 265 41.11 -12.16 17.40
CA ALA A 265 41.65 -11.24 16.40
C ALA A 265 42.12 -9.90 17.00
N GLY A 266 41.37 -9.35 17.96
CA GLY A 266 41.64 -8.05 18.56
C GLY A 266 42.53 -8.09 19.81
N GLY A 267 42.63 -9.25 20.48
CA GLY A 267 43.40 -9.41 21.72
C GLY A 267 42.81 -8.66 22.93
N ALA A 268 41.52 -8.32 22.89
CA ALA A 268 40.83 -7.67 23.99
C ALA A 268 40.74 -8.61 25.20
N ASP A 269 40.98 -8.07 26.40
CA ASP A 269 40.80 -8.82 27.65
C ASP A 269 39.29 -8.99 27.91
N PRO A 270 38.77 -10.22 28.08
CA PRO A 270 37.38 -10.46 28.44
C PRO A 270 36.90 -9.65 29.66
N ALA A 271 37.78 -9.36 30.63
CA ALA A 271 37.44 -8.57 31.81
C ALA A 271 37.10 -7.10 31.47
N ASP A 272 37.69 -6.55 30.42
CA ASP A 272 37.44 -5.20 29.90
C ASP A 272 36.24 -5.15 28.93
N CYS A 273 35.58 -6.28 28.67
CA CYS A 273 34.50 -6.41 27.71
C CYS A 273 33.14 -6.59 28.40
N LEU A 274 32.06 -6.30 27.68
CA LEU A 274 30.68 -6.51 28.15
C LEU A 274 29.87 -7.19 27.05
N TYR A 275 29.19 -8.29 27.35
CA TYR A 275 28.27 -8.98 26.44
C TYR A 275 26.83 -8.75 26.86
N ILE A 276 26.05 -8.11 26.00
CA ILE A 276 24.66 -7.74 26.21
C ILE A 276 23.78 -8.65 25.37
N CYS A 277 22.98 -9.48 26.03
CA CYS A 277 22.04 -10.40 25.39
C CYS A 277 20.76 -10.54 26.20
N GLY A 278 19.73 -11.06 25.54
CA GLY A 278 18.47 -11.44 26.15
C GLY A 278 18.70 -12.39 27.32
N ALA A 279 17.98 -12.17 28.41
CA ALA A 279 18.12 -12.95 29.63
C ALA A 279 17.96 -14.47 29.40
N PHE A 280 17.13 -14.89 28.44
CA PHE A 280 16.98 -16.28 28.04
C PHE A 280 18.29 -16.93 27.57
N HIS A 281 19.14 -16.17 26.88
CA HIS A 281 20.43 -16.62 26.33
C HIS A 281 21.57 -16.54 27.34
N ALA A 282 21.41 -15.79 28.43
CA ALA A 282 22.45 -15.59 29.45
C ALA A 282 22.73 -16.86 30.29
N ALA A 283 21.77 -17.78 30.37
CA ALA A 283 21.83 -19.01 31.16
C ALA A 283 22.14 -20.27 30.32
N SER A 284 22.78 -20.12 29.16
CA SER A 284 23.06 -21.25 28.27
C SER A 284 24.12 -22.21 28.84
N ARG A 285 23.94 -23.51 28.56
CA ARG A 285 24.82 -24.62 28.98
C ARG A 285 25.48 -25.33 27.80
N LEU A 286 25.39 -24.76 26.61
CA LEU A 286 25.93 -25.37 25.41
C LEU A 286 27.46 -25.46 25.49
N PRO A 287 28.08 -26.53 24.97
CA PRO A 287 29.54 -26.68 24.96
C PRO A 287 30.25 -25.51 24.28
N GLU A 288 29.62 -24.86 23.30
CA GLU A 288 30.16 -23.74 22.53
C GLU A 288 30.02 -22.37 23.22
N VAL A 289 29.53 -22.31 24.47
CA VAL A 289 29.29 -21.07 25.22
C VAL A 289 30.49 -20.73 26.12
N GLY A 290 30.85 -19.45 26.18
CA GLY A 290 31.93 -18.93 27.03
C GLY A 290 33.17 -18.45 26.27
N SER A 291 33.99 -17.65 26.96
CA SER A 291 35.22 -17.05 26.41
C SER A 291 36.49 -17.87 26.66
N ALA A 292 36.39 -18.98 27.40
CA ALA A 292 37.53 -19.80 27.78
C ALA A 292 38.31 -20.35 26.56
N ALA A 293 39.64 -20.44 26.71
CA ALA A 293 40.49 -21.06 25.70
C ALA A 293 40.16 -22.56 25.56
N GLY A 294 39.92 -23.02 24.32
CA GLY A 294 39.57 -24.41 24.04
C GLY A 294 38.07 -24.71 23.98
N THR A 295 37.20 -23.72 24.23
CA THR A 295 35.76 -23.83 23.93
C THR A 295 35.56 -24.10 22.43
N PRO A 296 34.77 -25.13 22.05
CA PRO A 296 34.54 -25.48 20.65
C PRO A 296 33.80 -24.39 19.89
N ASP A 297 34.13 -24.24 18.61
CA ASP A 297 33.43 -23.35 17.69
C ASP A 297 32.29 -24.06 16.97
N PHE A 298 31.23 -23.30 16.70
CA PHE A 298 30.12 -23.74 15.88
C PHE A 298 30.38 -23.45 14.39
N ALA A 299 30.00 -24.39 13.53
CA ALA A 299 30.11 -24.23 12.08
C ALA A 299 29.00 -23.30 11.57
N ILE A 300 29.36 -22.06 11.25
CA ILE A 300 28.46 -21.07 10.68
C ILE A 300 28.43 -21.25 9.14
N SER A 301 27.24 -21.36 8.55
CA SER A 301 27.09 -21.43 7.09
C SER A 301 27.61 -20.14 6.42
N PRO A 302 28.08 -20.19 5.16
CA PRO A 302 28.38 -18.96 4.44
C PRO A 302 27.08 -18.19 4.15
N ARG A 303 27.17 -16.86 4.09
CA ARG A 303 26.07 -16.03 3.59
C ARG A 303 25.79 -16.35 2.12
N THR A 304 24.55 -16.14 1.71
CA THR A 304 24.16 -16.19 0.30
C THR A 304 24.76 -15.02 -0.49
N GLY A 305 24.61 -15.03 -1.83
CA GLY A 305 25.04 -13.92 -2.68
C GLY A 305 24.06 -12.73 -2.67
N THR A 306 22.99 -12.79 -1.87
CA THR A 306 21.93 -11.79 -1.76
C THR A 306 22.50 -10.41 -1.40
N THR A 307 22.05 -9.39 -2.12
CA THR A 307 22.48 -8.01 -1.87
C THR A 307 21.53 -7.34 -0.88
N TRP A 308 22.06 -7.06 0.32
CA TRP A 308 21.34 -6.42 1.41
C TRP A 308 21.58 -4.90 1.43
N LEU A 309 20.50 -4.15 1.57
CA LEU A 309 20.48 -2.70 1.78
C LEU A 309 20.08 -2.41 3.23
N TYR A 310 20.74 -1.45 3.87
CA TYR A 310 20.50 -1.12 5.27
C TYR A 310 20.08 0.34 5.42
N GLY A 311 19.10 0.60 6.28
CA GLY A 311 18.50 1.92 6.47
C GLY A 311 17.83 2.08 7.82
N LEU A 312 17.29 3.28 8.06
CA LEU A 312 16.44 3.58 9.22
C LEU A 312 15.04 3.91 8.73
N ILE A 313 14.02 3.41 9.42
CA ILE A 313 12.61 3.76 9.19
C ILE A 313 11.95 4.30 10.45
N PRO A 314 10.94 5.17 10.33
CA PRO A 314 10.12 5.56 11.47
C PRO A 314 9.46 4.34 12.10
N SER A 315 9.47 4.29 13.43
CA SER A 315 8.72 3.31 14.21
C SER A 315 7.74 4.04 15.12
N SER A 316 6.86 3.30 15.78
CA SER A 316 6.04 3.83 16.86
C SER A 316 5.97 2.88 18.04
N HIS A 317 5.43 3.36 19.16
CA HIS A 317 5.21 2.51 20.33
C HIS A 317 4.21 1.39 20.00
N SER A 318 3.13 1.70 19.27
CA SER A 318 2.14 0.70 18.87
C SER A 318 2.69 -0.34 17.88
N ALA A 319 3.57 0.05 16.96
CA ALA A 319 4.23 -0.90 16.05
C ALA A 319 5.14 -1.86 16.81
N ILE A 320 5.90 -1.34 17.78
CA ILE A 320 6.71 -2.16 18.68
C ILE A 320 5.85 -3.11 19.51
N GLU A 321 4.74 -2.63 20.05
CA GLU A 321 3.80 -3.47 20.82
C GLU A 321 3.27 -4.62 19.97
N ALA A 322 2.92 -4.36 18.70
CA ALA A 322 2.49 -5.40 17.77
C ALA A 322 3.61 -6.41 17.49
N GLN A 323 4.84 -5.96 17.21
CA GLN A 323 5.99 -6.84 16.93
C GLN A 323 6.27 -7.82 18.09
N PHE A 324 6.23 -7.35 19.33
CA PHE A 324 6.54 -8.16 20.53
C PHE A 324 5.29 -8.80 21.18
N GLY A 325 4.10 -8.63 20.59
CA GLY A 325 2.84 -9.12 21.16
C GLY A 325 2.51 -8.55 22.55
N LEU A 326 2.88 -7.28 22.79
CA LEU A 326 2.65 -6.57 24.05
C LEU A 326 1.23 -5.96 24.10
N ALA A 327 0.74 -5.70 25.31
CA ALA A 327 -0.54 -5.02 25.45
C ALA A 327 -0.46 -3.55 24.97
N PRO A 328 -1.53 -3.00 24.36
CA PRO A 328 -1.55 -1.62 23.91
C PRO A 328 -1.16 -0.62 25.00
N GLY A 329 -0.23 0.29 24.69
CA GLY A 329 0.29 1.32 25.58
C GLY A 329 1.44 0.85 26.50
N SER A 330 1.82 -0.42 26.49
CA SER A 330 2.91 -0.95 27.34
C SER A 330 4.25 -0.25 27.09
N VAL A 331 4.59 0.07 25.84
CA VAL A 331 5.87 0.73 25.52
C VAL A 331 5.85 2.19 25.95
N SER A 332 4.69 2.85 25.87
CA SER A 332 4.49 4.21 26.43
C SER A 332 4.61 4.23 27.95
N ILE A 333 4.01 3.25 28.64
CA ILE A 333 4.15 3.08 30.09
C ILE A 333 5.61 2.84 30.45
N ALA A 334 6.31 1.97 29.73
CA ALA A 334 7.74 1.74 29.92
C ALA A 334 8.56 3.03 29.76
N ALA A 335 8.30 3.83 28.72
CA ALA A 335 8.95 5.12 28.51
C ALA A 335 8.70 6.11 29.67
N ALA A 336 7.48 6.14 30.24
CA ALA A 336 7.17 6.97 31.41
C ALA A 336 7.88 6.47 32.68
N THR A 337 7.86 5.16 32.93
CA THR A 337 8.58 4.50 34.05
C THR A 337 10.08 4.77 33.97
N TRP A 338 10.66 4.71 32.77
CA TRP A 338 12.05 5.09 32.52
C TRP A 338 12.36 6.52 32.96
N GLN A 339 11.55 7.51 32.56
CA GLN A 339 11.75 8.91 32.96
C GLN A 339 11.65 9.10 34.47
N LYS A 340 10.69 8.44 35.13
CA LYS A 340 10.57 8.45 36.60
C LYS A 340 11.79 7.81 37.26
N GLY A 341 12.25 6.68 36.76
CA GLY A 341 13.41 5.96 37.26
C GLY A 341 14.70 6.77 37.17
N LEU A 342 14.91 7.49 36.06
CA LEU A 342 16.03 8.43 35.90
C LEU A 342 15.96 9.55 36.93
N ALA A 343 14.79 10.17 37.13
CA ALA A 343 14.60 11.25 38.09
C ALA A 343 14.82 10.79 39.54
N LYS A 344 14.22 9.66 39.93
CA LYS A 344 14.34 9.05 41.26
C LYS A 344 15.79 8.67 41.57
N SER A 345 16.47 8.03 40.62
CA SER A 345 17.85 7.56 40.77
C SER A 345 18.91 8.65 40.51
N ARG A 346 18.49 9.84 40.05
CA ARG A 346 19.38 10.95 39.61
C ARG A 346 20.41 10.51 38.57
N LEU A 347 20.02 9.56 37.72
CA LEU A 347 20.87 9.07 36.64
C LEU A 347 20.78 10.00 35.43
N THR A 348 21.89 10.13 34.72
CA THR A 348 21.90 10.77 33.40
C THR A 348 21.87 9.64 32.36
N PRO A 349 21.00 9.67 31.35
CA PRO A 349 21.05 8.69 30.27
C PRO A 349 22.26 8.96 29.36
N PHE A 350 22.68 7.95 28.57
CA PHE A 350 23.55 8.15 27.42
C PHE A 350 22.69 8.52 26.22
N GLU A 351 23.12 9.55 25.49
CA GLU A 351 22.44 10.09 24.30
C GLU A 351 23.51 10.41 23.24
N LEU A 352 23.14 10.28 21.97
CA LEU A 352 24.00 10.61 20.83
C LEU A 352 24.11 12.13 20.62
N GLU A 353 25.31 12.63 20.32
CA GLU A 353 25.51 14.06 20.07
C GLU A 353 24.76 14.50 18.79
N GLY A 354 24.02 15.62 18.90
CA GLY A 354 23.25 16.20 17.79
C GLY A 354 21.84 15.63 17.61
N GLN A 355 21.42 14.66 18.43
CA GLN A 355 20.16 13.96 18.23
C GLN A 355 18.92 14.85 18.40
N LYS A 356 18.04 14.87 17.39
CA LYS A 356 16.79 15.66 17.38
C LYS A 356 15.89 15.24 18.55
N GLY A 357 15.62 16.18 19.46
CA GLY A 357 14.80 15.94 20.66
C GLY A 357 15.61 15.66 21.94
N GLY A 358 16.93 15.47 21.83
CA GLY A 358 17.84 15.41 22.96
C GLY A 358 17.98 16.75 23.68
N ARG A 359 18.41 16.73 24.94
CA ARG A 359 18.62 17.98 25.70
C ARG A 359 19.90 18.66 25.20
N ASN A 360 19.78 19.78 24.52
CA ASN A 360 20.93 20.66 24.21
C ASN A 360 21.68 21.01 25.50
N LYS A 361 22.89 20.47 25.74
CA LYS A 361 23.74 20.96 26.83
C LYS A 361 25.23 20.59 26.79
N LYS A 362 26.01 21.65 27.06
CA LYS A 362 27.31 21.80 27.78
C LYS A 362 28.25 20.59 27.85
N THR A 363 29.51 20.84 27.46
CA THR A 363 30.74 20.05 27.72
C THR A 363 30.54 18.85 28.66
N ARG A 364 30.62 17.64 28.08
CA ARG A 364 30.60 16.36 28.80
C ARG A 364 31.56 16.42 29.99
N LYS A 365 31.04 16.16 31.19
CA LYS A 365 31.89 15.85 32.34
C LYS A 365 32.49 14.47 32.11
N ALA A 366 33.80 14.33 32.34
CA ALA A 366 34.45 13.03 32.36
C ALA A 366 33.75 12.11 33.37
N LEU A 367 33.62 10.83 33.01
CA LEU A 367 33.14 9.81 33.95
C LEU A 367 34.15 9.65 35.10
N PRO A 368 33.70 9.26 36.31
CA PRO A 368 34.59 8.81 37.38
C PRO A 368 35.50 7.66 36.90
N PRO A 369 36.62 7.35 37.57
CA PRO A 369 37.41 6.17 37.20
C PRO A 369 36.59 4.88 37.32
N PRO A 370 36.88 3.86 36.49
CA PRO A 370 36.19 2.57 36.55
C PRO A 370 36.37 1.92 37.93
N GLN A 371 35.32 1.23 38.37
CA GLN A 371 35.33 0.46 39.60
C GLN A 371 35.84 -0.95 39.32
N ALA A 372 36.63 -1.51 40.25
CA ALA A 372 37.09 -2.89 40.13
C ALA A 372 35.93 -3.85 40.39
N ASP A 373 35.88 -4.94 39.63
CA ASP A 373 34.87 -5.98 39.85
C ASP A 373 35.16 -6.71 41.17
N GLU A 374 34.20 -6.69 42.08
CA GLU A 374 34.24 -7.46 43.32
C GLU A 374 33.82 -8.92 43.05
N PRO A 375 34.30 -9.89 43.84
CA PRO A 375 33.86 -11.27 43.71
C PRO A 375 32.34 -11.37 43.93
N ALA A 376 31.63 -12.00 42.99
CA ALA A 376 30.19 -12.18 43.09
C ALA A 376 29.78 -12.85 44.41
N ALA A 377 28.98 -12.13 45.20
CA ALA A 377 28.34 -12.62 46.41
C ALA A 377 26.90 -13.05 46.13
N ASP A 378 26.32 -13.90 46.98
CA ASP A 378 24.92 -14.31 46.86
C ASP A 378 23.97 -13.16 47.24
N GLN A 379 23.30 -12.59 46.24
CA GLN A 379 22.22 -11.60 46.44
C GLN A 379 20.83 -12.26 46.37
N LEU A 380 20.73 -13.44 45.78
CA LEU A 380 19.47 -14.14 45.56
C LEU A 380 18.84 -14.61 46.86
N THR A 381 19.62 -15.09 47.83
CA THR A 381 19.04 -15.51 49.13
C THR A 381 18.28 -14.38 49.80
N GLY A 382 18.86 -13.18 49.82
CA GLY A 382 18.20 -12.00 50.37
C GLY A 382 16.98 -11.60 49.53
N TYR A 383 17.14 -11.53 48.21
CA TYR A 383 16.08 -11.13 47.28
C TYR A 383 14.85 -12.06 47.33
N LEU A 384 15.06 -13.38 47.41
CA LEU A 384 13.99 -14.38 47.42
C LEU A 384 13.35 -14.61 48.80
N SER A 385 13.93 -14.05 49.87
CA SER A 385 13.47 -14.28 51.25
C SER A 385 12.15 -13.58 51.60
N GLY A 386 11.68 -12.64 50.77
CA GLY A 386 10.44 -11.91 51.00
C GLY A 386 9.91 -11.24 49.74
N PRO A 387 8.65 -10.75 49.76
CA PRO A 387 8.08 -10.01 48.64
C PRO A 387 8.86 -8.71 48.41
N PRO A 388 8.96 -8.22 47.16
CA PRO A 388 9.66 -6.98 46.86
C PRO A 388 8.98 -5.78 47.53
N ALA A 389 9.78 -4.81 47.96
CA ALA A 389 9.28 -3.53 48.45
C ALA A 389 8.80 -2.68 47.27
N LEU A 390 7.49 -2.73 47.00
CA LEU A 390 6.88 -1.92 45.94
C LEU A 390 6.71 -0.46 46.39
N ASP A 391 6.88 0.47 45.45
CA ASP A 391 6.57 1.87 45.69
C ASP A 391 5.09 2.05 46.08
N GLY A 392 4.83 3.00 46.98
CA GLY A 392 3.47 3.36 47.39
C GLY A 392 2.63 3.97 46.26
N LEU A 393 1.37 4.28 46.57
CA LEU A 393 0.46 4.95 45.65
C LEU A 393 1.00 6.32 45.21
N ASP A 394 1.20 6.51 43.90
CA ASP A 394 1.42 7.82 43.29
C ASP A 394 0.07 8.52 43.07
N GLU A 395 -0.44 9.15 44.13
CA GLU A 395 -1.75 9.83 44.10
C GLU A 395 -1.82 10.95 43.05
N ALA A 396 -0.68 11.59 42.76
CA ALA A 396 -0.62 12.67 41.79
C ALA A 396 -0.83 12.13 40.37
N GLU A 397 -0.10 11.07 40.00
CA GLU A 397 -0.26 10.42 38.70
C GLU A 397 -1.69 9.91 38.49
N LEU A 398 -2.23 9.17 39.47
CA LEU A 398 -3.57 8.62 39.34
C LEU A 398 -4.62 9.74 39.20
N ARG A 399 -4.45 10.84 39.95
CA ARG A 399 -5.33 12.01 39.85
C ARG A 399 -5.26 12.66 38.48
N ASP A 400 -4.07 12.81 37.92
CA ASP A 400 -3.88 13.38 36.58
C ASP A 400 -4.55 12.50 35.51
N TRP A 401 -4.39 11.17 35.59
CA TRP A 401 -5.09 10.24 34.71
C TRP A 401 -6.62 10.37 34.83
N CYS A 402 -7.16 10.45 36.06
CA CYS A 402 -8.60 10.62 36.29
C CYS A 402 -9.15 11.94 35.72
N VAL A 403 -8.40 13.04 35.84
CA VAL A 403 -8.79 14.34 35.28
C VAL A 403 -8.78 14.28 33.76
N ASP A 404 -7.73 13.69 33.18
CA ASP A 404 -7.53 13.68 31.74
C ASP A 404 -8.44 12.70 31.01
N ILE A 405 -8.76 11.54 31.59
CA ILE A 405 -9.78 10.64 30.99
C ILE A 405 -11.15 11.30 30.93
N VAL A 406 -11.54 12.05 31.96
CA VAL A 406 -12.83 12.78 31.95
C VAL A 406 -12.82 13.94 30.94
N ARG A 407 -11.67 14.62 30.75
CA ARG A 407 -11.53 15.62 29.68
C ARG A 407 -11.63 14.97 28.31
N LEU A 408 -10.96 13.83 28.11
CA LEU A 408 -10.94 13.10 26.85
C LEU A 408 -12.31 12.51 26.52
N ALA A 409 -12.99 11.94 27.51
CA ALA A 409 -14.37 11.46 27.39
C ALA A 409 -15.33 12.58 26.97
N ARG A 410 -15.24 13.77 27.60
CA ARG A 410 -16.04 14.94 27.19
C ARG A 410 -15.82 15.35 25.73
N ARG A 411 -14.56 15.38 25.27
CA ARG A 411 -14.23 15.69 23.87
C ARG A 411 -14.79 14.66 22.89
N ASN A 412 -14.95 13.41 23.33
CA ASN A 412 -15.53 12.31 22.56
C ASN A 412 -17.02 12.09 22.84
N GLY A 413 -17.70 13.12 23.38
CA GLY A 413 -19.17 13.15 23.46
C GLY A 413 -19.78 12.41 24.64
N TYR A 414 -19.00 12.08 25.69
CA TYR A 414 -19.52 11.59 26.96
C TYR A 414 -19.94 12.74 27.88
N LEU A 415 -21.02 12.54 28.64
CA LEU A 415 -21.44 13.42 29.73
C LEU A 415 -20.64 13.12 31.01
N ALA A 416 -19.31 13.26 30.93
CA ALA A 416 -18.40 13.03 32.05
C ALA A 416 -18.15 14.31 32.85
N SER A 417 -18.04 14.18 34.17
CA SER A 417 -17.97 15.25 35.16
C SER A 417 -16.83 15.01 36.16
N THR A 418 -16.56 16.00 37.02
CA THR A 418 -15.57 15.83 38.10
C THR A 418 -15.96 14.71 39.08
N ALA A 419 -17.26 14.43 39.24
CA ALA A 419 -17.71 13.31 40.07
C ALA A 419 -17.26 11.96 39.49
N ASP A 420 -17.26 11.82 38.15
CA ASP A 420 -16.76 10.61 37.49
C ASP A 420 -15.24 10.48 37.69
N ALA A 421 -14.47 11.58 37.70
CA ALA A 421 -13.03 11.52 37.98
C ALA A 421 -12.75 11.03 39.40
N ILE A 422 -13.52 11.49 40.40
CA ILE A 422 -13.41 11.02 41.79
C ILE A 422 -13.80 9.54 41.88
N ALA A 423 -14.89 9.14 41.22
CA ALA A 423 -15.33 7.75 41.19
C ALA A 423 -14.28 6.84 40.56
N VAL A 424 -13.65 7.24 39.45
CA VAL A 424 -12.55 6.49 38.82
C VAL A 424 -11.36 6.37 39.76
N PHE A 425 -10.98 7.44 40.45
CA PHE A 425 -9.86 7.45 41.39
C PHE A 425 -10.08 6.44 42.53
N GLU A 426 -11.23 6.53 43.21
CA GLU A 426 -11.59 5.64 44.32
C GLU A 426 -11.74 4.19 43.84
N THR A 427 -12.41 3.99 42.69
CA THR A 427 -12.62 2.65 42.10
C THR A 427 -11.29 2.01 41.70
N SER A 428 -10.32 2.77 41.17
CA SER A 428 -8.99 2.26 40.84
C SER A 428 -8.29 1.70 42.08
N ILE A 429 -8.35 2.42 43.21
CA ILE A 429 -7.77 1.98 44.49
C ILE A 429 -8.49 0.75 45.02
N LEU A 430 -9.82 0.72 44.96
CA LEU A 430 -10.62 -0.43 45.39
C LEU A 430 -10.31 -1.68 44.56
N LEU A 431 -10.25 -1.56 43.23
CA LEU A 431 -9.92 -2.66 42.33
C LEU A 431 -8.52 -3.21 42.60
N ALA A 432 -7.53 -2.32 42.79
CA ALA A 432 -6.18 -2.71 43.18
C ALA A 432 -6.18 -3.50 44.49
N GLY A 433 -6.88 -3.01 45.52
CA GLY A 433 -7.01 -3.69 46.81
C GLY A 433 -7.70 -5.06 46.71
N MET A 434 -8.78 -5.17 45.93
CA MET A 434 -9.45 -6.46 45.67
C MET A 434 -8.54 -7.47 44.95
N ARG A 435 -7.62 -6.98 44.12
CA ARG A 435 -6.61 -7.79 43.43
C ARG A 435 -5.38 -8.07 44.30
N GLY A 436 -5.34 -7.58 45.53
CA GLY A 436 -4.23 -7.81 46.47
C GLY A 436 -3.01 -6.94 46.20
N ARG A 437 -3.20 -5.78 45.58
CA ARG A 437 -2.13 -4.85 45.17
C ARG A 437 -2.08 -3.63 46.08
N ALA A 438 -0.87 -3.13 46.33
CA ALA A 438 -0.63 -1.94 47.14
C ALA A 438 -0.98 -0.62 46.42
N ARG A 439 -1.04 -0.64 45.09
CA ARG A 439 -1.36 0.51 44.23
C ARG A 439 -2.07 0.08 42.95
N PRO A 440 -2.88 0.96 42.33
CA PRO A 440 -3.46 0.72 41.01
C PRO A 440 -2.41 0.65 39.91
N THR A 441 -2.60 -0.29 38.99
CA THR A 441 -1.90 -0.33 37.69
C THR A 441 -2.67 0.51 36.64
N PRO A 442 -2.05 0.82 35.48
CA PRO A 442 -2.77 1.41 34.35
C PRO A 442 -4.03 0.61 33.95
N TYR A 443 -4.02 -0.70 34.18
CA TYR A 443 -5.15 -1.60 33.89
C TYR A 443 -6.26 -1.52 34.94
N ASP A 444 -5.94 -1.36 36.23
CA ASP A 444 -6.93 -1.02 37.27
C ASP A 444 -7.64 0.29 36.94
N PHE A 445 -6.85 1.29 36.54
CA PHE A 445 -7.37 2.58 36.14
C PHE A 445 -8.29 2.47 34.91
N ALA A 446 -7.89 1.71 33.88
CA ALA A 446 -8.72 1.51 32.70
C ALA A 446 -10.04 0.81 33.02
N ASP A 447 -10.02 -0.21 33.89
CA ASP A 447 -11.22 -0.89 34.35
C ASP A 447 -12.12 0.03 35.18
N ALA A 448 -11.55 0.85 36.05
CA ALA A 448 -12.29 1.85 36.80
C ALA A 448 -12.92 2.91 35.86
N ALA A 449 -12.17 3.40 34.88
CA ALA A 449 -12.63 4.36 33.89
C ALA A 449 -13.81 3.83 33.08
N VAL A 450 -13.69 2.61 32.52
CA VAL A 450 -14.80 1.94 31.82
C VAL A 450 -15.99 1.80 32.75
N THR A 451 -15.78 1.30 33.97
CA THR A 451 -16.86 1.07 34.96
C THR A 451 -17.61 2.35 35.33
N CYS A 452 -16.90 3.47 35.51
CA CYS A 452 -17.51 4.71 35.99
C CYS A 452 -18.07 5.59 34.86
N ILE A 453 -17.47 5.56 33.67
CA ILE A 453 -17.80 6.48 32.56
C ILE A 453 -18.68 5.81 31.49
N GLU A 454 -18.46 4.52 31.19
CA GLU A 454 -19.20 3.78 30.16
C GLU A 454 -20.56 3.31 30.71
N LYS A 455 -21.59 4.14 30.55
CA LYS A 455 -22.96 3.85 31.04
C LYS A 455 -23.77 3.01 30.06
N ASP A 456 -23.67 3.31 28.76
CA ASP A 456 -24.36 2.63 27.67
C ASP A 456 -23.39 2.41 26.50
N VAL A 457 -23.18 1.14 26.09
CA VAL A 457 -22.29 0.81 24.97
C VAL A 457 -22.95 1.16 23.64
N VAL A 458 -22.32 2.03 22.86
CA VAL A 458 -22.72 2.34 21.47
C VAL A 458 -21.59 1.90 20.52
N PRO A 459 -21.71 0.72 19.89
CA PRO A 459 -20.67 0.18 19.01
C PRO A 459 -20.25 1.19 17.93
N GLY A 460 -18.94 1.40 17.78
CA GLY A 460 -18.34 2.23 16.74
C GLY A 460 -18.46 3.75 16.91
N ARG A 461 -19.02 4.25 18.03
CA ARG A 461 -19.10 5.70 18.30
C ARG A 461 -18.46 6.15 19.62
N ARG A 462 -18.46 5.30 20.64
CA ARG A 462 -18.05 5.62 22.02
C ARG A 462 -17.36 4.39 22.60
N ASP A 463 -16.11 4.56 23.01
CA ASP A 463 -15.35 3.51 23.66
C ASP A 463 -14.35 4.10 24.68
N VAL A 464 -14.70 4.07 25.97
CA VAL A 464 -13.80 4.54 27.04
C VAL A 464 -12.51 3.73 27.09
N ARG A 465 -12.51 2.44 26.71
CA ARG A 465 -11.29 1.62 26.69
C ARG A 465 -10.30 2.19 25.68
N ARG A 466 -10.76 2.52 24.47
CA ARG A 466 -9.94 3.20 23.47
C ARG A 466 -9.43 4.57 23.95
N LEU A 467 -10.24 5.31 24.72
CA LEU A 467 -9.79 6.57 25.32
C LEU A 467 -8.70 6.34 26.39
N CYS A 468 -8.80 5.28 27.19
CA CYS A 468 -7.75 4.89 28.13
C CYS A 468 -6.46 4.50 27.40
N GLU A 469 -6.54 3.77 26.29
CA GLU A 469 -5.39 3.45 25.43
C GLU A 469 -4.73 4.72 24.89
N ILE A 470 -5.52 5.69 24.41
CA ILE A 470 -5.00 6.98 23.93
C ILE A 470 -4.34 7.75 25.08
N LEU A 471 -4.94 7.73 26.28
CA LEU A 471 -4.45 8.46 27.45
C LEU A 471 -3.15 7.87 27.99
N LEU A 472 -3.15 6.58 28.31
CA LEU A 472 -2.04 5.87 28.95
C LEU A 472 -0.92 5.57 27.94
N GLY A 473 -1.32 5.38 26.68
CA GLY A 473 -0.49 4.78 25.65
C GLY A 473 -0.13 5.69 24.49
N GLY A 474 -0.76 6.86 24.32
CA GLY A 474 -0.72 7.71 23.12
C GLY A 474 0.47 7.45 22.18
N ASP A 475 0.18 6.97 20.97
CA ASP A 475 1.22 6.40 20.10
C ASP A 475 2.31 7.43 19.76
N ARG A 476 3.52 7.20 20.28
CA ARG A 476 4.68 8.04 20.02
C ARG A 476 5.39 7.51 18.79
N ILE A 477 5.35 8.31 17.74
CA ILE A 477 6.00 7.99 16.46
C ILE A 477 7.32 8.75 16.37
N GLY A 478 8.39 8.03 16.03
CA GLY A 478 9.69 8.63 15.77
C GLY A 478 9.78 9.20 14.36
N GLN A 479 10.97 9.68 14.01
CA GLN A 479 11.24 10.36 12.76
C GLN A 479 12.67 10.09 12.32
N VAL A 480 12.85 9.76 11.04
CA VAL A 480 14.18 9.70 10.42
C VAL A 480 14.51 11.10 9.91
N GLY A 481 15.62 11.67 10.35
CA GLY A 481 16.05 12.98 9.89
C GLY A 481 16.61 12.93 8.47
N TYR A 482 16.60 14.09 7.82
CA TYR A 482 17.03 14.26 6.43
C TYR A 482 18.39 13.61 6.11
N ASP A 483 19.40 13.76 6.98
CA ASP A 483 20.74 13.23 6.74
C ASP A 483 20.82 11.70 6.73
N ALA A 484 19.92 11.03 7.47
CA ALA A 484 19.80 9.58 7.50
C ALA A 484 18.87 9.00 6.42
N LEU A 485 18.26 9.85 5.58
CA LEU A 485 17.41 9.38 4.50
C LEU A 485 18.25 8.79 3.34
N PRO A 486 17.75 7.72 2.68
CA PRO A 486 18.34 7.23 1.44
C PRO A 486 18.43 8.34 0.37
N PRO A 487 19.39 8.25 -0.57
CA PRO A 487 19.55 9.25 -1.63
C PRO A 487 18.26 9.59 -2.39
N LEU A 488 17.45 8.59 -2.76
CA LEU A 488 16.17 8.81 -3.44
C LEU A 488 15.19 9.62 -2.58
N ALA A 489 15.07 9.28 -1.29
CA ALA A 489 14.18 10.00 -0.39
C ALA A 489 14.63 11.46 -0.21
N ARG A 490 15.95 11.72 -0.11
CA ARG A 490 16.49 13.09 -0.10
C ARG A 490 16.18 13.85 -1.39
N ASP A 491 16.39 13.23 -2.56
CA ASP A 491 16.05 13.82 -3.87
C ASP A 491 14.58 14.26 -3.95
N VAL A 492 13.66 13.47 -3.40
CA VAL A 492 12.24 13.82 -3.31
C VAL A 492 12.04 15.12 -2.52
N PHE A 493 12.62 15.23 -1.32
CA PHE A 493 12.47 16.43 -0.50
C PHE A 493 13.15 17.65 -1.14
N ASP A 494 14.32 17.48 -1.74
CA ASP A 494 15.07 18.55 -2.41
C ASP A 494 14.32 19.12 -3.61
N ARG A 495 13.75 18.25 -4.45
CA ARG A 495 12.98 18.65 -5.63
C ARG A 495 11.64 19.29 -5.30
N LEU A 496 11.07 19.00 -4.12
CA LEU A 496 9.84 19.62 -3.63
C LEU A 496 10.09 20.86 -2.76
N ALA A 497 11.34 21.17 -2.39
CA ALA A 497 11.71 22.37 -1.64
C ALA A 497 11.16 23.69 -2.21
N PRO A 498 11.06 23.90 -3.54
CA PRO A 498 10.47 25.11 -4.12
C PRO A 498 9.02 25.39 -3.71
N LEU A 499 8.28 24.38 -3.21
CA LEU A 499 6.93 24.55 -2.68
C LEU A 499 6.90 25.38 -1.38
N GLY A 500 8.03 25.51 -0.68
CA GLY A 500 8.13 26.25 0.58
C GLY A 500 7.34 25.63 1.73
N LEU A 501 7.05 24.32 1.66
CA LEU A 501 6.29 23.56 2.66
C LEU A 501 7.21 22.75 3.56
N ASN A 502 6.80 22.53 4.80
CA ASN A 502 7.51 21.62 5.70
C ASN A 502 6.97 20.19 5.52
N LEU A 503 7.49 19.50 4.50
CA LEU A 503 7.04 18.16 4.10
C LEU A 503 7.47 17.04 5.08
N GLU A 504 8.39 17.33 5.99
CA GLU A 504 8.77 16.42 7.09
C GLU A 504 7.70 16.35 8.19
N GLN A 505 6.79 17.33 8.26
CA GLN A 505 5.70 17.32 9.24
C GLN A 505 4.67 16.23 8.94
N ARG A 506 4.14 15.63 10.02
CA ARG A 506 3.08 14.61 9.95
C ARG A 506 1.67 15.20 9.75
N THR A 507 1.55 16.51 9.66
CA THR A 507 0.30 17.19 9.32
C THR A 507 0.23 17.38 7.81
N ILE A 508 -0.96 17.20 7.25
CA ILE A 508 -1.22 17.41 5.82
C ILE A 508 -0.81 18.83 5.44
N GLN A 509 0.10 18.94 4.48
CA GLN A 509 0.54 20.19 3.90
C GLN A 509 -0.23 20.43 2.60
N ARG A 510 -0.81 21.62 2.43
CA ARG A 510 -1.54 21.97 1.22
C ARG A 510 -0.63 22.73 0.25
N ALA A 511 -0.45 22.19 -0.95
CA ALA A 511 0.30 22.84 -2.02
C ALA A 511 -0.65 23.43 -3.07
N LEU A 512 -0.39 24.67 -3.49
CA LEU A 512 -1.08 25.35 -4.59
C LEU A 512 -0.05 25.68 -5.65
N LEU A 513 -0.21 25.11 -6.85
CA LEU A 513 0.72 25.32 -7.96
C LEU A 513 -0.01 26.12 -9.04
N ASP A 514 0.47 27.34 -9.30
CA ASP A 514 0.09 28.13 -10.46
C ASP A 514 1.22 28.03 -11.50
N LEU A 515 1.07 27.11 -12.44
CA LEU A 515 2.09 26.80 -13.45
C LEU A 515 2.20 27.88 -14.53
N THR A 516 1.21 28.78 -14.62
CA THR A 516 1.27 29.95 -15.50
C THR A 516 2.10 31.08 -14.90
N ALA A 517 1.90 31.38 -13.62
CA ALA A 517 2.64 32.43 -12.90
C ALA A 517 4.04 31.96 -12.48
N ARG A 518 4.21 30.67 -12.19
CA ARG A 518 5.45 30.05 -11.67
C ARG A 518 5.80 28.79 -12.46
N PRO A 519 6.33 28.93 -13.69
CA PRO A 519 6.67 27.79 -14.54
C PRO A 519 7.78 26.90 -13.96
N ASP A 520 8.58 27.43 -13.02
CA ASP A 520 9.58 26.67 -12.27
C ASP A 520 8.99 25.53 -11.42
N LEU A 521 7.71 25.63 -11.02
CA LEU A 521 7.00 24.59 -10.27
C LEU A 521 6.59 23.37 -11.12
N ALA A 522 6.80 23.41 -12.45
CA ALA A 522 6.48 22.29 -13.33
C ALA A 522 7.23 21.01 -12.94
N ALA A 523 8.47 21.13 -12.46
CA ALA A 523 9.25 19.99 -11.97
C ALA A 523 8.64 19.37 -10.70
N CYS A 524 8.11 20.19 -9.78
CA CYS A 524 7.40 19.71 -8.60
C CYS A 524 6.10 19.01 -9.00
N SER A 525 5.31 19.60 -9.91
CA SER A 525 4.08 18.96 -10.43
C SER A 525 4.38 17.58 -11.03
N GLN A 526 5.41 17.47 -11.88
CA GLN A 526 5.82 16.19 -12.46
C GLN A 526 6.14 15.15 -11.39
N LEU A 527 6.92 15.54 -10.37
CA LEU A 527 7.28 14.66 -9.26
C LEU A 527 6.05 14.24 -8.44
N LEU A 528 5.14 15.16 -8.12
CA LEU A 528 3.91 14.83 -7.39
C LEU A 528 3.04 13.82 -8.13
N TRP A 529 2.94 13.92 -9.46
CA TRP A 529 2.22 12.93 -10.27
C TRP A 529 2.90 11.55 -10.27
N MET A 530 4.24 11.49 -10.27
CA MET A 530 4.96 10.21 -10.12
C MET A 530 4.78 9.63 -8.72
N LEU A 531 4.88 10.44 -7.67
CA LEU A 531 4.66 10.02 -6.30
C LEU A 531 3.21 9.57 -6.07
N ARG A 532 2.22 10.22 -6.69
CA ARG A 532 0.81 9.78 -6.68
C ARG A 532 0.64 8.38 -7.25
N TYR A 533 1.46 7.99 -8.23
CA TYR A 533 1.43 6.66 -8.83
C TYR A 533 2.13 5.63 -7.94
N LEU A 534 3.23 6.00 -7.27
CA LEU A 534 4.08 5.09 -6.52
C LEU A 534 3.64 4.90 -5.05
N LEU A 535 3.02 5.91 -4.45
CA LEU A 535 2.64 5.95 -3.04
C LEU A 535 1.12 5.69 -2.86
N PRO A 536 0.69 5.33 -1.63
CA PRO A 536 -0.72 5.21 -1.27
C PRO A 536 -1.54 6.46 -1.61
N ASP A 537 -2.82 6.26 -1.91
CA ASP A 537 -3.76 7.29 -2.39
C ASP A 537 -3.85 8.57 -1.55
N HIS A 538 -3.52 8.46 -0.26
CA HIS A 538 -3.61 9.54 0.72
C HIS A 538 -2.27 10.27 0.95
N ALA A 539 -1.13 9.71 0.52
CA ALA A 539 0.19 10.31 0.69
C ALA A 539 0.35 11.60 -0.14
N VAL A 540 -0.14 11.56 -1.39
CA VAL A 540 -0.09 12.67 -2.35
C VAL A 540 -1.44 12.72 -3.04
N ARG A 541 -2.36 13.56 -2.56
CA ARG A 541 -3.74 13.58 -3.04
C ARG A 541 -4.03 14.86 -3.84
N PRO A 542 -4.39 14.76 -5.14
CA PRO A 542 -4.85 15.91 -5.91
C PRO A 542 -6.26 16.31 -5.47
N ILE A 543 -6.45 17.57 -5.11
CA ILE A 543 -7.76 18.19 -4.89
C ILE A 543 -8.26 18.83 -6.21
N MET A 544 -7.34 19.46 -6.95
CA MET A 544 -7.59 20.03 -8.27
C MET A 544 -6.43 19.72 -9.20
N GLY A 545 -6.74 19.39 -10.45
CA GLY A 545 -5.77 19.00 -11.48
C GLY A 545 -6.02 17.56 -11.95
N SER A 546 -5.77 17.31 -13.24
CA SER A 546 -5.75 15.95 -13.79
C SER A 546 -4.53 15.72 -14.67
N ARG A 547 -4.10 14.47 -14.79
CA ARG A 547 -3.01 14.09 -15.69
C ARG A 547 -3.54 13.13 -16.74
N ARG A 548 -3.73 13.62 -17.96
CA ARG A 548 -4.24 12.85 -19.10
C ARG A 548 -3.48 13.21 -20.37
N LEU A 549 -3.47 12.30 -21.33
CA LEU A 549 -2.74 12.50 -22.59
C LEU A 549 -3.25 13.73 -23.33
N GLY A 550 -2.35 14.65 -23.66
CA GLY A 550 -2.66 15.89 -24.38
C GLY A 550 -3.27 17.01 -23.53
N GLU A 551 -3.60 16.77 -22.26
CA GLU A 551 -4.05 17.82 -21.34
C GLU A 551 -2.83 18.52 -20.71
N LYS A 552 -2.86 19.86 -20.68
CA LYS A 552 -1.96 20.68 -19.85
C LYS A 552 -2.80 21.44 -18.85
N HIS A 553 -2.55 21.22 -17.57
CA HIS A 553 -3.21 21.96 -16.50
C HIS A 553 -2.37 23.16 -16.12
N PHE A 554 -3.05 24.27 -15.85
CA PHE A 554 -2.41 25.55 -15.52
C PHE A 554 -2.37 25.79 -14.01
N GLN A 555 -3.30 25.16 -13.28
CA GLN A 555 -3.39 25.25 -11.83
C GLN A 555 -3.65 23.87 -11.23
N GLU A 556 -2.96 23.56 -10.15
CA GLU A 556 -3.10 22.32 -9.40
C GLU A 556 -3.18 22.62 -7.89
N SER A 557 -3.91 21.78 -7.15
CA SER A 557 -3.91 21.84 -5.69
C SER A 557 -3.85 20.44 -5.10
N TRP A 558 -3.05 20.31 -4.04
CA TRP A 558 -2.66 19.02 -3.47
C TRP A 558 -2.75 19.05 -1.95
N ASP A 559 -3.20 17.94 -1.37
CA ASP A 559 -2.97 17.60 0.03
C ASP A 559 -1.77 16.61 0.07
N LEU A 560 -0.71 16.95 0.78
CA LEU A 560 0.54 16.18 0.88
C LEU A 560 0.74 15.69 2.32
N ASP A 561 0.86 14.38 2.53
CA ASP A 561 1.08 13.73 3.83
C ASP A 561 2.38 12.91 3.86
N LEU A 562 3.44 13.47 3.27
CA LEU A 562 4.73 12.79 3.11
C LEU A 562 5.42 12.49 4.45
N GLY A 563 5.25 13.34 5.47
CA GLY A 563 5.84 13.10 6.79
C GLY A 563 5.23 11.92 7.53
N ARG A 564 3.94 11.63 7.34
CA ARG A 564 3.32 10.38 7.85
C ARG A 564 3.79 9.17 7.05
N HIS A 565 4.02 9.35 5.75
CA HIS A 565 4.37 8.30 4.79
C HIS A 565 5.87 8.19 4.50
N GLN A 566 6.71 8.70 5.41
CA GLN A 566 8.15 8.74 5.21
C GLN A 566 8.76 7.35 4.99
N ARG A 567 8.21 6.31 5.66
CA ARG A 567 8.58 4.91 5.43
C ARG A 567 8.46 4.51 3.96
N THR A 568 7.30 4.73 3.35
CA THR A 568 7.06 4.32 1.96
C THR A 568 7.99 5.04 0.99
N ILE A 569 8.35 6.30 1.28
CA ILE A 569 9.32 7.06 0.48
C ILE A 569 10.74 6.49 0.64
N ILE A 570 11.13 6.12 1.87
CA ILE A 570 12.40 5.46 2.17
C ILE A 570 12.50 4.13 1.41
N GLU A 571 11.41 3.35 1.41
CA GLU A 571 11.36 2.03 0.75
C GLU A 571 11.50 2.10 -0.78
N LEU A 572 11.05 3.20 -1.42
CA LEU A 572 11.35 3.42 -2.85
C LEU A 572 12.86 3.46 -3.12
N GLY A 573 13.66 3.94 -2.16
CA GLY A 573 15.11 3.98 -2.24
C GLY A 573 15.77 2.60 -2.29
N TYR A 574 15.06 1.53 -1.94
CA TYR A 574 15.55 0.17 -2.10
C TYR A 574 15.27 -0.42 -3.49
N GLU A 575 14.28 0.10 -4.21
CA GLU A 575 13.98 -0.33 -5.58
C GLU A 575 14.88 0.37 -6.62
N GLY A 576 15.32 1.61 -6.34
CA GLY A 576 16.16 2.36 -7.27
C GLY A 576 16.74 3.64 -6.68
N VAL A 577 17.61 4.30 -7.44
CA VAL A 577 18.29 5.53 -7.00
C VAL A 577 17.52 6.81 -7.31
N THR A 578 16.52 6.75 -8.22
CA THR A 578 15.62 7.86 -8.57
C THR A 578 14.17 7.40 -8.69
N VAL A 579 13.22 8.31 -8.46
CA VAL A 579 11.77 8.04 -8.60
C VAL A 579 11.42 7.58 -10.01
N GLU A 580 12.06 8.18 -11.02
CA GLU A 580 11.89 7.84 -12.43
C GLU A 580 12.31 6.40 -12.72
N GLN A 581 13.45 5.96 -12.17
CA GLN A 581 13.95 4.60 -12.34
C GLN A 581 13.01 3.57 -11.69
N VAL A 582 12.53 3.84 -10.47
CA VAL A 582 11.59 2.96 -9.77
C VAL A 582 10.30 2.80 -10.59
N LEU A 583 9.76 3.92 -11.10
CA LEU A 583 8.59 3.88 -11.97
C LEU A 583 8.87 3.11 -13.27
N GLU A 584 9.99 3.35 -13.94
CA GLU A 584 10.39 2.61 -15.14
C GLU A 584 10.44 1.10 -14.88
N GLN A 585 11.07 0.67 -13.79
CA GLN A 585 11.17 -0.75 -13.42
C GLN A 585 9.80 -1.37 -13.13
N ARG A 586 8.92 -0.67 -12.40
CA ARG A 586 7.55 -1.16 -12.12
C ARG A 586 6.72 -1.28 -13.40
N LEU A 587 6.85 -0.34 -14.34
CA LEU A 587 6.19 -0.43 -15.65
C LEU A 587 6.70 -1.60 -16.49
N ARG A 588 8.03 -1.84 -16.50
CA ARG A 588 8.63 -3.01 -17.17
C ARG A 588 8.14 -4.31 -16.53
N ARG A 589 8.17 -4.42 -15.20
CA ARG A 589 7.71 -5.61 -14.48
C ARG A 589 6.26 -5.94 -14.82
N ALA A 590 5.38 -4.94 -14.83
CA ALA A 590 3.97 -5.13 -15.19
C ALA A 590 3.76 -5.60 -16.65
N ALA A 591 4.59 -5.14 -17.60
CA ALA A 591 4.46 -5.50 -19.02
C ALA A 591 5.11 -6.86 -19.38
N TRP A 592 6.03 -7.36 -18.55
CA TRP A 592 6.71 -8.66 -18.73
C TRP A 592 6.27 -9.75 -17.76
N ASP A 593 5.33 -9.44 -16.87
CA ASP A 593 4.68 -10.43 -16.02
C ASP A 593 4.08 -11.58 -16.86
N SER A 594 4.07 -12.79 -16.32
CA SER A 594 3.57 -13.98 -17.02
C SER A 594 2.08 -13.90 -17.34
N SER A 595 1.32 -13.11 -16.58
CA SER A 595 -0.10 -12.83 -16.77
C SER A 595 -0.38 -11.53 -17.54
N ALA A 596 0.66 -10.83 -18.01
CA ALA A 596 0.51 -9.54 -18.68
C ALA A 596 -0.31 -9.65 -19.98
N THR A 597 -1.25 -8.73 -20.16
CA THR A 597 -2.09 -8.62 -21.37
C THR A 597 -1.70 -7.41 -22.21
N ALA A 598 -2.16 -7.36 -23.47
CA ALA A 598 -1.98 -6.18 -24.32
C ALA A 598 -2.56 -4.92 -23.68
N ALA A 599 -3.65 -5.03 -22.91
CA ALA A 599 -4.24 -3.92 -22.17
C ALA A 599 -3.32 -3.37 -21.07
N ILE A 600 -2.62 -4.25 -20.34
CA ILE A 600 -1.63 -3.88 -19.31
C ILE A 600 -0.42 -3.19 -19.97
N ALA A 601 0.11 -3.73 -21.05
CA ALA A 601 1.23 -3.12 -21.76
C ALA A 601 0.85 -1.75 -22.36
N LEU A 602 -0.34 -1.60 -22.97
CA LEU A 602 -0.83 -0.30 -23.44
C LEU A 602 -1.05 0.71 -22.29
N LYS A 603 -1.47 0.25 -21.11
CA LYS A 603 -1.51 1.09 -19.91
C LYS A 603 -0.11 1.57 -19.56
N ALA A 604 0.89 0.69 -19.56
CA ALA A 604 2.27 1.05 -19.27
C ALA A 604 2.84 2.05 -20.28
N VAL A 605 2.48 1.95 -21.57
CA VAL A 605 2.78 2.96 -22.60
C VAL A 605 2.17 4.31 -22.26
N GLU A 606 0.87 4.34 -21.90
CA GLU A 606 0.16 5.56 -21.50
C GLU A 606 0.81 6.20 -20.27
N ASP A 607 1.10 5.41 -19.23
CA ASP A 607 1.75 5.88 -18.00
C ASP A 607 3.18 6.36 -18.26
N SER A 608 3.93 5.66 -19.13
CA SER A 608 5.24 6.12 -19.59
C SER A 608 5.14 7.51 -20.19
N LEU A 609 4.23 7.75 -21.14
CA LEU A 609 4.05 9.09 -21.74
C LEU A 609 3.63 10.18 -20.74
N LEU A 610 2.84 9.82 -19.72
CA LEU A 610 2.34 10.78 -18.73
C LEU A 610 3.40 11.18 -17.71
N PHE A 611 4.20 10.21 -17.27
CA PHE A 611 5.07 10.34 -16.10
C PHE A 611 6.57 10.33 -16.43
N LEU A 612 6.97 9.66 -17.52
CA LEU A 612 8.37 9.46 -17.89
C LEU A 612 8.63 10.05 -19.28
N SER A 613 9.45 11.09 -19.38
CA SER A 613 9.82 11.68 -20.68
C SER A 613 10.86 10.82 -21.43
N SER A 614 10.59 9.52 -21.61
CA SER A 614 11.51 8.53 -22.18
C SER A 614 10.91 7.83 -23.42
N PRO A 615 11.15 8.36 -24.63
CA PRO A 615 10.64 7.76 -25.88
C PRO A 615 11.08 6.31 -26.07
N ARG A 616 12.32 5.98 -25.69
CA ARG A 616 12.88 4.63 -25.80
C ARG A 616 12.08 3.61 -24.99
N LEU A 617 11.74 3.94 -23.74
CA LEU A 617 10.94 3.07 -22.88
C LEU A 617 9.52 2.91 -23.45
N THR A 618 8.91 4.01 -23.90
CA THR A 618 7.59 3.97 -24.51
C THR A 618 7.55 3.08 -25.75
N ASP A 619 8.57 3.14 -26.61
CA ASP A 619 8.68 2.29 -27.81
C ASP A 619 8.89 0.82 -27.44
N GLU A 620 9.67 0.54 -26.41
CA GLU A 620 9.91 -0.81 -25.90
C GLU A 620 8.63 -1.44 -25.34
N LEU A 621 7.90 -0.71 -24.49
CA LEU A 621 6.59 -1.13 -23.96
C LEU A 621 5.56 -1.29 -25.08
N GLY A 622 5.61 -0.41 -26.08
CA GLY A 622 4.78 -0.49 -27.28
C GLY A 622 5.04 -1.74 -28.11
N ALA A 623 6.31 -2.10 -28.33
CA ALA A 623 6.68 -3.34 -28.99
C ALA A 623 6.19 -4.57 -28.22
N ARG A 624 6.29 -4.54 -26.88
CA ARG A 624 5.74 -5.60 -26.01
C ARG A 624 4.22 -5.71 -26.13
N ALA A 625 3.50 -4.60 -26.23
CA ALA A 625 2.05 -4.61 -26.45
C ALA A 625 1.67 -5.31 -27.77
N VAL A 626 2.47 -5.14 -28.84
CA VAL A 626 2.27 -5.83 -30.12
C VAL A 626 2.45 -7.35 -29.98
N GLU A 627 3.48 -7.78 -29.25
CA GLU A 627 3.73 -9.21 -28.99
C GLU A 627 2.58 -9.86 -28.21
N LEU A 628 2.13 -9.21 -27.14
CA LEU A 628 1.04 -9.70 -26.30
C LEU A 628 -0.29 -9.77 -27.06
N LEU A 629 -0.59 -8.76 -27.91
CA LEU A 629 -1.78 -8.79 -28.76
C LEU A 629 -1.75 -9.97 -29.73
N LYS A 630 -0.58 -10.24 -30.33
CA LYS A 630 -0.43 -11.36 -31.27
C LYS A 630 -0.57 -12.74 -30.60
N ALA A 631 -0.15 -12.83 -29.34
CA ALA A 631 -0.24 -14.05 -28.54
C ALA A 631 -1.61 -14.24 -27.85
N GLU A 632 -2.48 -13.23 -27.89
CA GLU A 632 -3.80 -13.24 -27.26
C GLU A 632 -4.64 -14.40 -27.84
N ARG A 633 -5.33 -15.15 -26.97
CA ARG A 633 -6.21 -16.26 -27.38
C ARG A 633 -7.67 -16.01 -27.06
N THR A 634 -7.94 -15.10 -26.14
CA THR A 634 -9.29 -14.66 -25.76
C THR A 634 -9.51 -13.23 -26.23
N VAL A 635 -10.72 -12.70 -26.04
CA VAL A 635 -11.07 -11.33 -26.45
C VAL A 635 -11.65 -10.52 -25.30
N ASP A 636 -11.38 -10.97 -24.06
CA ASP A 636 -11.96 -10.41 -22.84
C ASP A 636 -11.54 -8.95 -22.64
N GLU A 637 -10.28 -8.64 -22.94
CA GLU A 637 -9.68 -7.32 -22.80
C GLU A 637 -9.86 -6.42 -24.04
N ALA A 638 -10.51 -6.90 -25.10
CA ALA A 638 -10.71 -6.13 -26.34
C ALA A 638 -11.35 -4.74 -26.11
N PRO A 639 -12.36 -4.56 -25.21
CA PRO A 639 -12.90 -3.23 -24.90
C PRO A 639 -11.87 -2.27 -24.28
N VAL A 640 -10.96 -2.78 -23.44
CA VAL A 640 -9.92 -1.98 -22.77
C VAL A 640 -8.82 -1.63 -23.76
N VAL A 641 -8.38 -2.61 -24.58
CA VAL A 641 -7.42 -2.43 -25.67
C VAL A 641 -7.90 -1.34 -26.64
N LEU A 642 -9.14 -1.44 -27.13
CA LEU A 642 -9.73 -0.46 -28.05
C LEU A 642 -9.72 0.96 -27.46
N ARG A 643 -10.14 1.11 -26.20
CA ARG A 643 -10.20 2.40 -25.52
C ARG A 643 -8.81 3.03 -25.36
N ARG A 644 -7.78 2.23 -25.04
CA ARG A 644 -6.41 2.71 -24.85
C ARG A 644 -5.74 3.06 -26.17
N VAL A 645 -5.80 2.18 -27.16
CA VAL A 645 -5.16 2.41 -28.46
C VAL A 645 -5.75 3.63 -29.19
N ARG A 646 -7.08 3.85 -29.11
CA ARG A 646 -7.71 5.05 -29.68
C ARG A 646 -7.19 6.33 -29.03
N ARG A 647 -7.03 6.35 -27.70
CA ARG A 647 -6.48 7.50 -26.97
C ARG A 647 -5.02 7.76 -27.36
N LEU A 648 -4.20 6.71 -27.44
CA LEU A 648 -2.79 6.81 -27.82
C LEU A 648 -2.63 7.29 -29.27
N LEU A 649 -3.41 6.75 -30.21
CA LEU A 649 -3.39 7.21 -31.61
C LEU A 649 -3.89 8.66 -31.74
N GLY A 650 -4.93 9.03 -30.99
CA GLY A 650 -5.38 10.42 -30.92
C GLY A 650 -4.29 11.35 -30.42
N HIS A 651 -3.56 10.95 -29.37
CA HIS A 651 -2.41 11.67 -28.86
C HIS A 651 -1.32 11.82 -29.93
N TYR A 652 -0.77 10.73 -30.47
CA TYR A 652 0.32 10.80 -31.45
C TYR A 652 -0.03 11.56 -32.72
N ARG A 653 -1.28 11.45 -33.22
CA ARG A 653 -1.74 12.24 -34.37
C ARG A 653 -1.77 13.75 -34.10
N SER A 654 -1.93 14.15 -32.84
CA SER A 654 -1.96 15.56 -32.44
C SER A 654 -0.59 16.11 -32.03
N THR A 655 0.34 15.24 -31.59
CA THR A 655 1.61 15.67 -30.97
C THR A 655 2.85 15.32 -31.78
N ALA A 656 2.78 14.35 -32.70
CA ALA A 656 3.93 13.86 -33.45
C ALA A 656 3.72 14.01 -34.98
N PRO A 657 4.80 14.25 -35.74
CA PRO A 657 4.72 14.38 -37.20
C PRO A 657 4.43 13.04 -37.91
N ALA A 658 4.78 11.92 -37.27
CA ALA A 658 4.54 10.57 -37.76
C ALA A 658 4.18 9.63 -36.59
N LEU A 659 3.51 8.52 -36.89
CA LEU A 659 3.20 7.51 -35.88
C LEU A 659 4.46 6.72 -35.50
N PRO A 660 4.61 6.31 -34.23
CA PRO A 660 5.66 5.39 -33.84
C PRO A 660 5.53 4.04 -34.57
N ALA A 661 6.66 3.42 -34.89
CA ALA A 661 6.68 2.14 -35.61
C ALA A 661 5.89 1.03 -34.89
N TRP A 662 5.92 1.00 -33.55
CA TRP A 662 5.12 0.03 -32.79
C TRP A 662 3.62 0.29 -32.91
N CYS A 663 3.16 1.54 -33.03
CA CYS A 663 1.75 1.88 -33.22
C CYS A 663 1.25 1.38 -34.59
N GLU A 664 2.04 1.61 -35.64
CA GLU A 664 1.73 1.09 -36.98
C GLU A 664 1.63 -0.43 -36.97
N ARG A 665 2.62 -1.11 -36.35
CA ARG A 665 2.61 -2.56 -36.18
C ARG A 665 1.43 -3.07 -35.33
N PHE A 666 1.08 -2.35 -34.27
CA PHE A 666 -0.05 -2.71 -33.41
C PHE A 666 -1.36 -2.68 -34.18
N VAL A 667 -1.53 -1.67 -35.05
CA VAL A 667 -2.71 -1.56 -35.91
C VAL A 667 -2.73 -2.69 -36.95
N THR A 668 -1.62 -2.97 -37.64
CA THR A 668 -1.60 -4.02 -38.66
C THR A 668 -1.77 -5.42 -38.08
N GLU A 669 -1.08 -5.74 -36.99
CA GLU A 669 -1.18 -7.05 -36.32
C GLU A 669 -2.55 -7.21 -35.66
N GLY A 670 -3.06 -6.17 -34.98
CA GLY A 670 -4.40 -6.20 -34.39
C GLY A 670 -5.52 -6.34 -35.41
N TYR A 671 -5.38 -5.70 -36.58
CA TYR A 671 -6.34 -5.83 -37.67
C TYR A 671 -6.40 -7.27 -38.20
N ALA A 672 -5.25 -7.87 -38.48
CA ALA A 672 -5.18 -9.27 -38.90
C ALA A 672 -5.68 -10.23 -37.81
N HIS A 673 -5.21 -10.04 -36.57
CA HIS A 673 -5.52 -10.88 -35.43
C HIS A 673 -7.02 -10.89 -35.11
N TYR A 674 -7.64 -9.72 -34.98
CA TYR A 674 -9.09 -9.65 -34.72
C TYR A 674 -9.91 -10.11 -35.91
N CYS A 675 -9.48 -9.93 -37.17
CA CYS A 675 -10.16 -10.58 -38.30
C CYS A 675 -10.15 -12.10 -38.18
N THR A 676 -9.05 -12.70 -37.70
CA THR A 676 -8.96 -14.16 -37.49
C THR A 676 -9.86 -14.63 -36.34
N LEU A 677 -9.94 -13.91 -35.23
CA LEU A 677 -10.75 -14.31 -34.07
C LEU A 677 -12.25 -14.01 -34.21
N LEU A 678 -12.61 -13.03 -35.05
CA LEU A 678 -13.99 -12.53 -35.15
C LEU A 678 -15.04 -13.61 -35.43
N PRO A 679 -14.85 -14.56 -36.37
CA PRO A 679 -15.83 -15.64 -36.61
C PRO A 679 -16.10 -16.48 -35.36
N THR A 680 -15.05 -16.91 -34.67
CA THR A 680 -15.15 -17.72 -33.44
C THR A 680 -15.81 -16.91 -32.31
N ALA A 681 -15.41 -15.66 -32.13
CA ALA A 681 -15.98 -14.78 -31.09
C ALA A 681 -17.48 -14.52 -31.28
N PHE A 682 -17.96 -14.50 -32.54
CA PHE A 682 -19.38 -14.43 -32.83
C PHE A 682 -20.14 -15.69 -32.44
N VAL A 683 -19.56 -16.87 -32.59
CA VAL A 683 -20.24 -18.16 -32.34
C VAL A 683 -20.18 -18.59 -30.88
N ASP A 684 -19.09 -18.28 -30.18
CA ASP A 684 -18.85 -18.71 -28.80
C ASP A 684 -19.75 -17.97 -27.78
N ASP A 685 -20.69 -18.67 -27.15
CA ASP A 685 -21.64 -18.07 -26.20
C ASP A 685 -20.98 -17.57 -24.90
N GLU A 686 -19.78 -18.01 -24.55
CA GLU A 686 -19.04 -17.51 -23.39
C GLU A 686 -18.52 -16.08 -23.62
N ILE A 687 -18.26 -15.71 -24.88
CA ILE A 687 -17.81 -14.37 -25.26
C ILE A 687 -18.99 -13.40 -25.29
N GLY A 688 -18.93 -12.36 -24.47
CA GLY A 688 -19.98 -11.35 -24.38
C GLY A 688 -20.11 -10.47 -25.64
N VAL A 689 -21.33 -9.93 -25.82
CA VAL A 689 -21.69 -9.02 -26.92
C VAL A 689 -20.81 -7.75 -26.99
N ARG A 690 -20.36 -7.27 -25.83
CA ARG A 690 -19.52 -6.06 -25.70
C ARG A 690 -18.12 -6.28 -26.25
N GLN A 691 -17.54 -7.46 -26.01
CA GLN A 691 -16.22 -7.84 -26.51
C GLN A 691 -16.22 -7.89 -28.03
N VAL A 692 -17.21 -8.57 -28.63
CA VAL A 692 -17.37 -8.61 -30.10
C VAL A 692 -17.59 -7.22 -30.69
N GLY A 693 -18.39 -6.38 -30.00
CA GLY A 693 -18.58 -4.98 -30.37
C GLY A 693 -17.29 -4.17 -30.35
N ALA A 694 -16.43 -4.38 -29.36
CA ALA A 694 -15.11 -3.74 -29.29
C ALA A 694 -14.15 -4.25 -30.37
N MET A 695 -14.16 -5.53 -30.73
CA MET A 695 -13.37 -6.05 -31.85
C MET A 695 -13.76 -5.37 -33.16
N LEU A 696 -15.07 -5.32 -33.46
CA LEU A 696 -15.58 -4.57 -34.62
C LEU A 696 -15.24 -3.08 -34.53
N GLY A 697 -15.30 -2.52 -33.32
CA GLY A 697 -14.94 -1.14 -33.03
C GLY A 697 -13.48 -0.86 -33.38
N PHE A 698 -12.57 -1.77 -33.04
CA PHE A 698 -11.17 -1.72 -33.45
C PHE A 698 -11.06 -1.79 -34.97
N LEU A 699 -11.60 -2.84 -35.58
CA LEU A 699 -11.47 -3.11 -37.01
C LEU A 699 -11.97 -1.95 -37.87
N PHE A 700 -13.17 -1.43 -37.61
CA PHE A 700 -13.72 -0.32 -38.40
C PHE A 700 -13.05 1.03 -38.09
N SER A 701 -12.69 1.31 -36.83
CA SER A 701 -12.05 2.61 -36.51
C SER A 701 -10.59 2.69 -36.97
N MET A 702 -9.92 1.54 -37.13
CA MET A 702 -8.55 1.46 -37.60
C MET A 702 -8.42 1.12 -39.08
N GLU A 703 -9.51 0.76 -39.75
CA GLU A 703 -9.53 0.29 -41.15
C GLU A 703 -8.73 1.21 -42.09
N SER A 704 -9.04 2.51 -42.12
CA SER A 704 -8.35 3.45 -43.02
C SER A 704 -6.84 3.48 -42.80
N LEU A 705 -6.38 3.35 -41.54
CA LEU A 705 -4.96 3.34 -41.21
C LEU A 705 -4.35 1.98 -41.58
N ALA A 706 -5.00 0.88 -41.24
CA ALA A 706 -4.55 -0.48 -41.56
C ALA A 706 -4.38 -0.67 -43.08
N LEU A 707 -5.34 -0.21 -43.90
CA LEU A 707 -5.25 -0.26 -45.35
C LEU A 707 -4.07 0.57 -45.90
N SER A 708 -3.82 1.76 -45.34
CA SER A 708 -2.67 2.57 -45.73
C SER A 708 -1.32 1.93 -45.40
N LEU A 709 -1.30 1.01 -44.43
CA LEU A 709 -0.13 0.24 -44.00
C LEU A 709 -0.03 -1.14 -44.68
N GLY A 710 -0.91 -1.43 -45.65
CA GLY A 710 -0.85 -2.64 -46.48
C GLY A 710 -1.74 -3.80 -46.03
N CYS A 711 -2.66 -3.61 -45.08
CA CYS A 711 -3.70 -4.61 -44.79
C CYS A 711 -4.73 -4.68 -45.93
N ASP A 712 -5.41 -5.82 -46.05
CA ASP A 712 -6.44 -6.05 -47.06
C ASP A 712 -7.85 -6.02 -46.44
N ARG A 713 -8.74 -5.20 -46.99
CA ARG A 713 -10.14 -5.11 -46.60
C ARG A 713 -10.87 -6.45 -46.78
N ALA A 714 -10.46 -7.28 -47.74
CA ALA A 714 -11.05 -8.58 -47.99
C ALA A 714 -11.00 -9.50 -46.75
N GLN A 715 -9.98 -9.36 -45.89
CA GLN A 715 -9.87 -10.14 -44.65
C GLN A 715 -11.05 -9.88 -43.70
N LEU A 716 -11.42 -8.62 -43.52
CA LEU A 716 -12.55 -8.22 -42.69
C LEU A 716 -13.89 -8.65 -43.30
N GLU A 717 -14.03 -8.50 -44.62
CA GLU A 717 -15.24 -8.93 -45.32
C GLU A 717 -15.46 -10.44 -45.23
N LEU A 718 -14.39 -11.23 -45.36
CA LEU A 718 -14.42 -12.69 -45.21
C LEU A 718 -14.73 -13.08 -43.76
N ALA A 719 -14.08 -12.45 -42.78
CA ALA A 719 -14.33 -12.70 -41.36
C ALA A 719 -15.81 -12.47 -41.00
N VAL A 720 -16.37 -11.32 -41.38
CA VAL A 720 -17.80 -11.00 -41.14
C VAL A 720 -18.73 -11.95 -41.89
N ARG A 721 -18.35 -12.42 -43.10
CA ARG A 721 -19.16 -13.41 -43.85
C ARG A 721 -19.16 -14.79 -43.20
N GLN A 722 -18.07 -15.18 -42.54
CA GLN A 722 -17.91 -16.46 -41.84
C GLN A 722 -18.53 -16.47 -40.44
N SER A 723 -18.85 -15.30 -39.88
CA SER A 723 -19.54 -15.19 -38.60
C SER A 723 -21.01 -15.63 -38.70
N HIS A 724 -21.38 -16.66 -37.93
CA HIS A 724 -22.74 -17.20 -37.89
C HIS A 724 -23.25 -17.37 -36.44
N PRO A 725 -23.49 -16.27 -35.71
CA PRO A 725 -23.98 -16.31 -34.33
C PRO A 725 -25.42 -16.82 -34.26
N GLU A 726 -25.76 -17.54 -33.19
CA GLU A 726 -27.15 -17.93 -32.90
C GLU A 726 -27.82 -16.97 -31.90
N SER A 727 -27.04 -16.30 -31.04
CA SER A 727 -27.58 -15.40 -30.03
C SER A 727 -28.15 -14.10 -30.64
N PRO A 728 -29.37 -13.69 -30.24
CA PRO A 728 -30.03 -12.48 -30.73
C PRO A 728 -29.18 -11.20 -30.71
N ALA A 729 -28.43 -10.97 -29.63
CA ALA A 729 -27.61 -9.79 -29.48
C ALA A 729 -26.44 -9.76 -30.48
N LYS A 730 -25.78 -10.90 -30.70
CA LYS A 730 -24.69 -11.02 -31.67
C LYS A 730 -25.20 -11.00 -33.11
N LEU A 731 -26.39 -11.54 -33.38
CA LEU A 731 -27.05 -11.40 -34.68
C LEU A 731 -27.29 -9.94 -35.06
N ALA A 732 -27.75 -9.11 -34.11
CA ALA A 732 -27.91 -7.67 -34.34
C ALA A 732 -26.57 -6.97 -34.64
N LEU A 733 -25.50 -7.31 -33.92
CA LEU A 733 -24.14 -6.81 -34.22
C LEU A 733 -23.64 -7.25 -35.58
N LEU A 734 -23.87 -8.51 -35.97
CA LEU A 734 -23.49 -9.01 -37.28
C LEU A 734 -24.21 -8.24 -38.39
N TRP A 735 -25.51 -7.96 -38.23
CA TRP A 735 -26.26 -7.15 -39.19
C TRP A 735 -25.73 -5.72 -39.27
N ALA A 736 -25.38 -5.10 -38.13
CA ALA A 736 -24.74 -3.79 -38.12
C ALA A 736 -23.37 -3.80 -38.83
N ALA A 737 -22.56 -4.82 -38.60
CA ALA A 737 -21.27 -4.99 -39.28
C ALA A 737 -21.45 -5.16 -40.81
N ARG A 738 -22.41 -5.98 -41.23
CA ARG A 738 -22.74 -6.16 -42.67
C ARG A 738 -23.27 -4.88 -43.29
N HIS A 739 -24.02 -4.07 -42.53
CA HIS A 739 -24.46 -2.76 -42.98
C HIS A 739 -23.28 -1.80 -43.18
N GLN A 740 -22.36 -1.73 -42.22
CA GLN A 740 -21.15 -0.91 -42.29
C GLN A 740 -20.25 -1.30 -43.48
N LEU A 741 -20.19 -2.60 -43.82
CA LEU A 741 -19.47 -3.10 -44.98
C LEU A 741 -20.22 -2.95 -46.32
N GLY A 742 -21.48 -2.48 -46.31
CA GLY A 742 -22.30 -2.33 -47.51
C GLY A 742 -22.96 -3.62 -48.02
N ALA A 743 -22.80 -4.74 -47.31
CA ALA A 743 -23.39 -6.04 -47.66
C ALA A 743 -24.86 -6.18 -47.25
N LEU A 744 -25.38 -5.28 -46.41
CA LEU A 744 -26.78 -5.21 -46.00
C LEU A 744 -27.28 -3.75 -46.08
N PRO A 745 -28.08 -3.39 -47.11
CA PRO A 745 -28.71 -2.08 -47.20
C PRO A 745 -29.58 -1.78 -45.96
N LEU A 746 -29.67 -0.50 -45.58
CA LEU A 746 -30.46 -0.08 -44.43
C LEU A 746 -31.95 -0.43 -44.58
N ALA A 747 -32.48 -0.41 -45.81
CA ALA A 747 -33.86 -0.82 -46.10
C ALA A 747 -34.10 -2.30 -45.74
N ASP A 748 -33.18 -3.18 -46.13
CA ASP A 748 -33.27 -4.61 -45.83
C ASP A 748 -33.08 -4.88 -44.33
N LEU A 749 -32.22 -4.11 -43.66
CA LEU A 749 -32.07 -4.16 -42.20
C LEU A 749 -33.37 -3.77 -41.49
N ARG A 750 -34.07 -2.72 -41.96
CA ARG A 750 -35.41 -2.36 -41.46
C ARG A 750 -36.42 -3.47 -41.65
N THR A 751 -36.48 -4.07 -42.84
CA THR A 751 -37.39 -5.20 -43.12
C THR A 751 -37.14 -6.38 -42.18
N ARG A 752 -35.86 -6.70 -41.89
CA ARG A 752 -35.51 -7.76 -40.92
C ARG A 752 -36.02 -7.45 -39.52
N VAL A 753 -35.80 -6.23 -39.03
CA VAL A 753 -36.27 -5.82 -37.69
C VAL A 753 -37.79 -5.74 -37.61
N GLU A 754 -38.46 -5.26 -38.66
CA GLU A 754 -39.94 -5.29 -38.73
C GLU A 754 -40.49 -6.72 -38.69
N GLY A 755 -39.80 -7.68 -39.34
CA GLY A 755 -40.12 -9.10 -39.24
C GLY A 755 -39.97 -9.67 -37.83
N LEU A 756 -39.00 -9.20 -37.02
CA LEU A 756 -38.87 -9.60 -35.61
C LEU A 756 -40.05 -9.12 -34.77
N LEU A 757 -40.45 -7.85 -34.94
CA LEU A 757 -41.59 -7.25 -34.23
C LEU A 757 -42.93 -7.86 -34.64
N GLY A 758 -43.03 -8.36 -35.88
CA GLY A 758 -44.23 -9.02 -36.41
C GLY A 758 -44.40 -10.50 -36.04
N ASN A 759 -43.41 -11.13 -35.39
CA ASN A 759 -43.43 -12.55 -35.03
C ASN A 759 -43.61 -12.75 -33.52
N PRO A 760 -44.80 -13.14 -33.03
CA PRO A 760 -45.09 -13.29 -31.59
C PRO A 760 -44.13 -14.21 -30.83
N LEU A 761 -43.53 -15.21 -31.50
CA LEU A 761 -42.58 -16.15 -30.88
C LEU A 761 -41.19 -15.53 -30.64
N VAL A 762 -40.84 -14.48 -31.38
CA VAL A 762 -39.52 -13.83 -31.33
C VAL A 762 -39.54 -12.56 -30.49
N VAL A 763 -40.70 -11.90 -30.36
CA VAL A 763 -40.88 -10.66 -29.58
C VAL A 763 -40.24 -10.70 -28.19
N PRO A 764 -40.33 -11.79 -27.38
CA PRO A 764 -39.67 -11.84 -26.07
C PRO A 764 -38.14 -11.70 -26.10
N SER A 765 -37.49 -12.00 -27.24
CA SER A 765 -36.04 -11.92 -27.44
C SER A 765 -35.55 -10.59 -28.06
N VAL A 766 -36.45 -9.76 -28.58
CA VAL A 766 -36.16 -8.40 -29.08
C VAL A 766 -35.33 -7.52 -28.12
N PRO A 767 -35.47 -7.57 -26.77
CA PRO A 767 -34.53 -6.91 -25.84
C PRO A 767 -33.05 -7.13 -26.18
N GLN A 768 -32.72 -8.37 -26.51
CA GLN A 768 -31.35 -8.79 -26.74
C GLN A 768 -30.85 -8.27 -28.09
N TYR A 769 -31.69 -8.28 -29.14
CA TYR A 769 -31.39 -7.62 -30.42
C TYR A 769 -31.13 -6.11 -30.24
N VAL A 770 -31.97 -5.44 -29.45
CA VAL A 770 -31.79 -4.01 -29.12
C VAL A 770 -30.46 -3.79 -28.39
N SER A 771 -30.12 -4.62 -27.40
CA SER A 771 -28.81 -4.56 -26.73
C SER A 771 -27.66 -4.66 -27.74
N GLY A 772 -27.74 -5.62 -28.68
CA GLY A 772 -26.75 -5.78 -29.74
C GLY A 772 -26.63 -4.55 -30.66
N PHE A 773 -27.74 -3.93 -31.05
CA PHE A 773 -27.71 -2.69 -31.83
C PHE A 773 -27.15 -1.50 -31.04
N VAL A 774 -27.41 -1.43 -29.74
CA VAL A 774 -26.82 -0.39 -28.88
C VAL A 774 -25.30 -0.58 -28.81
N GLN A 775 -24.82 -1.80 -28.61
CA GLN A 775 -23.38 -2.11 -28.64
C GLN A 775 -22.76 -1.78 -30.01
N ALA A 776 -23.52 -1.96 -31.09
CA ALA A 776 -23.07 -1.63 -32.44
C ALA A 776 -22.87 -0.12 -32.68
N LEU A 777 -23.31 0.77 -31.78
CA LEU A 777 -23.11 2.21 -31.93
C LEU A 777 -21.65 2.63 -31.78
N GLU A 778 -20.83 1.85 -31.06
CA GLU A 778 -19.39 2.10 -30.98
C GLU A 778 -18.68 1.82 -32.34
N PRO A 779 -18.85 0.64 -32.96
CA PRO A 779 -18.32 0.37 -34.30
C PRO A 779 -19.03 1.12 -35.43
N VAL A 780 -20.33 1.39 -35.30
CA VAL A 780 -21.20 1.94 -36.36
C VAL A 780 -22.06 3.09 -35.83
N PRO A 781 -21.46 4.27 -35.52
CA PRO A 781 -22.20 5.40 -34.92
C PRO A 781 -23.37 5.91 -35.77
N ARG A 782 -23.31 5.71 -37.10
CA ARG A 782 -24.36 6.11 -38.05
C ARG A 782 -25.68 5.36 -37.88
N LEU A 783 -25.71 4.27 -37.12
CA LEU A 783 -26.94 3.56 -36.79
C LEU A 783 -27.75 4.21 -35.67
N ALA A 784 -27.26 5.25 -34.99
CA ALA A 784 -27.99 5.89 -33.89
C ALA A 784 -29.45 6.27 -34.26
N PRO A 785 -29.74 6.91 -35.41
CA PRO A 785 -31.13 7.22 -35.80
C PRO A 785 -31.96 5.95 -36.02
N PHE A 786 -31.36 4.88 -36.54
CA PHE A 786 -32.02 3.59 -36.75
C PHE A 786 -32.33 2.86 -35.43
N VAL A 787 -31.46 2.96 -34.43
CA VAL A 787 -31.74 2.39 -33.10
C VAL A 787 -32.87 3.14 -32.41
N VAL A 788 -32.88 4.47 -32.50
CA VAL A 788 -34.01 5.31 -32.02
C VAL A 788 -35.30 4.96 -32.77
N GLU A 789 -35.27 4.81 -34.09
CA GLU A 789 -36.39 4.34 -34.91
C GLU A 789 -36.90 2.97 -34.41
N THR A 790 -35.99 2.01 -34.19
CA THR A 790 -36.32 0.64 -33.77
C THR A 790 -37.00 0.62 -32.40
N LEU A 791 -36.45 1.33 -31.42
CA LEU A 791 -37.04 1.48 -30.08
C LEU A 791 -38.42 2.14 -30.15
N SER A 792 -38.55 3.20 -30.96
CA SER A 792 -39.81 3.93 -31.12
C SER A 792 -40.90 3.08 -31.77
N LYS A 793 -40.56 2.32 -32.82
CA LYS A 793 -41.48 1.38 -33.47
C LYS A 793 -41.87 0.24 -32.54
N ALA A 794 -40.95 -0.27 -31.73
CA ALA A 794 -41.23 -1.34 -30.78
C ALA A 794 -42.19 -0.86 -29.66
N PHE A 795 -41.94 0.32 -29.07
CA PHE A 795 -42.81 0.91 -28.05
C PHE A 795 -44.18 1.33 -28.61
N GLY A 796 -44.25 1.77 -29.87
CA GLY A 796 -45.51 2.18 -30.51
C GLY A 796 -46.37 1.02 -31.05
N ARG A 797 -45.82 -0.18 -31.29
CA ARG A 797 -46.55 -1.31 -31.89
C ARG A 797 -46.88 -2.44 -30.92
N LEU A 798 -46.08 -2.66 -29.88
CA LEU A 798 -46.28 -3.80 -28.98
C LEU A 798 -47.34 -3.49 -27.92
N PRO A 799 -48.25 -4.43 -27.60
CA PRO A 799 -49.29 -4.21 -26.60
C PRO A 799 -48.72 -4.27 -25.17
N ASP A 800 -49.35 -3.55 -24.24
CA ASP A 800 -48.92 -3.43 -22.83
C ASP A 800 -48.59 -4.76 -22.12
N PRO A 801 -49.34 -5.87 -22.30
CA PRO A 801 -49.00 -7.16 -21.68
C PRO A 801 -47.66 -7.75 -22.11
N VAL A 802 -47.12 -7.29 -23.24
CA VAL A 802 -45.80 -7.70 -23.77
C VAL A 802 -44.74 -6.64 -23.46
N LEU A 803 -45.10 -5.36 -23.56
CA LEU A 803 -44.18 -4.24 -23.36
C LEU A 803 -43.81 -4.03 -21.88
N LEU A 804 -44.77 -4.08 -20.96
CA LEU A 804 -44.51 -3.81 -19.53
C LEU A 804 -43.52 -4.81 -18.89
N PRO A 805 -43.61 -6.14 -19.14
CA PRO A 805 -42.60 -7.10 -18.66
C PRO A 805 -41.21 -6.90 -19.30
N TRP A 806 -41.15 -6.26 -20.47
CA TRP A 806 -39.89 -6.05 -21.21
C TRP A 806 -39.05 -4.90 -20.62
N LEU A 807 -39.71 -3.84 -20.13
CA LEU A 807 -39.04 -2.62 -19.64
C LEU A 807 -37.98 -2.87 -18.54
N PRO A 808 -38.21 -3.68 -17.50
CA PRO A 808 -37.20 -3.95 -16.48
C PRO A 808 -35.94 -4.57 -17.07
N THR A 809 -36.08 -5.61 -17.91
CA THR A 809 -34.98 -6.30 -18.58
C THR A 809 -34.21 -5.37 -19.52
N LEU A 810 -34.91 -4.51 -20.26
CA LEU A 810 -34.28 -3.52 -21.13
C LEU A 810 -33.47 -2.50 -20.32
N ILE A 811 -34.03 -1.97 -19.24
CA ILE A 811 -33.36 -0.99 -18.36
C ILE A 811 -32.12 -1.61 -17.70
N THR A 812 -32.24 -2.81 -17.12
CA THR A 812 -31.11 -3.48 -16.46
C THR A 812 -30.02 -3.84 -17.47
N THR A 813 -30.39 -4.32 -18.65
CA THR A 813 -29.43 -4.66 -19.73
C THR A 813 -28.69 -3.42 -20.24
N LEU A 814 -29.41 -2.32 -20.53
CA LEU A 814 -28.78 -1.07 -20.98
C LEU A 814 -27.88 -0.45 -19.91
N ARG A 815 -28.29 -0.50 -18.63
CA ARG A 815 -27.48 -0.02 -17.50
C ARG A 815 -26.22 -0.86 -17.29
N ALA A 816 -26.32 -2.19 -17.41
CA ALA A 816 -25.19 -3.09 -17.17
C ALA A 816 -24.21 -3.13 -18.35
N GLN A 817 -24.72 -3.15 -19.59
CA GLN A 817 -23.91 -3.44 -20.77
C GLN A 817 -23.56 -2.20 -21.60
N ALA A 818 -24.38 -1.13 -21.56
CA ALA A 818 -24.30 -0.03 -22.52
C ALA A 818 -24.40 1.38 -21.90
N ALA A 819 -24.11 1.54 -20.61
CA ALA A 819 -24.27 2.82 -19.89
C ALA A 819 -23.54 3.99 -20.57
N GLU A 820 -22.35 3.75 -21.13
CA GLU A 820 -21.55 4.77 -21.83
C GLU A 820 -22.16 5.21 -23.18
N LEU A 821 -23.04 4.40 -23.78
CA LEU A 821 -23.67 4.62 -25.09
C LEU A 821 -25.09 5.19 -24.99
N VAL A 822 -25.74 5.11 -23.82
CA VAL A 822 -27.05 5.72 -23.56
C VAL A 822 -27.07 7.23 -23.87
N PRO A 823 -26.06 8.05 -23.50
CA PRO A 823 -26.04 9.48 -23.86
C PRO A 823 -26.05 9.75 -25.37
N VAL A 824 -25.51 8.84 -26.20
CA VAL A 824 -25.59 8.94 -27.66
C VAL A 824 -27.04 8.81 -28.12
N LEU A 825 -27.76 7.81 -27.60
CA LEU A 825 -29.17 7.59 -27.89
C LEU A 825 -30.05 8.71 -27.36
N THR A 826 -29.81 9.22 -26.15
CA THR A 826 -30.57 10.35 -25.58
C THR A 826 -30.39 11.61 -26.41
N ARG A 827 -29.16 11.90 -26.87
CA ARG A 827 -28.89 13.03 -27.76
C ARG A 827 -29.58 12.87 -29.11
N GLU A 828 -29.57 11.66 -29.67
CA GLU A 828 -30.23 11.39 -30.95
C GLU A 828 -31.76 11.44 -30.84
N ALA A 829 -32.32 10.90 -29.75
CA ALA A 829 -33.75 11.03 -29.45
C ALA A 829 -34.15 12.50 -29.28
N GLY A 830 -33.38 13.29 -28.53
CA GLY A 830 -33.61 14.72 -28.36
C GLY A 830 -33.53 15.53 -29.67
N ARG A 831 -32.79 15.04 -30.68
CA ARG A 831 -32.79 15.62 -32.04
C ARG A 831 -33.98 15.18 -32.88
N THR A 832 -34.55 14.00 -32.57
CA THR A 832 -35.58 13.34 -33.38
C THR A 832 -36.99 13.77 -32.96
N PHE A 833 -37.27 13.79 -31.66
CA PHE A 833 -38.58 14.12 -31.10
C PHE A 833 -38.76 15.64 -30.95
N PRO A 834 -39.99 16.16 -31.11
CA PRO A 834 -40.27 17.58 -30.88
C PRO A 834 -40.07 17.95 -29.40
N ALA A 835 -39.67 19.20 -29.15
CA ALA A 835 -39.37 19.69 -27.80
C ALA A 835 -40.61 20.03 -26.95
N THR A 836 -41.80 20.13 -27.57
CA THR A 836 -43.06 20.51 -26.90
C THR A 836 -44.18 19.51 -27.20
N LEU A 837 -45.12 19.38 -26.27
CA LEU A 837 -46.29 18.49 -26.42
C LEU A 837 -47.20 18.91 -27.58
N GLU A 838 -47.44 20.22 -27.75
CA GLU A 838 -48.25 20.74 -28.87
C GLU A 838 -47.65 20.40 -30.24
N ALA A 839 -46.32 20.37 -30.34
CA ALA A 839 -45.64 20.00 -31.58
C ALA A 839 -45.70 18.48 -31.85
N LEU A 840 -45.99 17.65 -30.84
CA LEU A 840 -46.12 16.20 -30.99
C LEU A 840 -47.40 15.80 -31.75
N ASP A 841 -48.50 16.53 -31.53
CA ASP A 841 -49.80 16.24 -32.17
C ASP A 841 -49.76 16.37 -33.71
N ALA A 842 -48.86 17.22 -34.23
CA ALA A 842 -48.63 17.41 -35.66
C ALA A 842 -47.33 16.74 -36.17
N TRP A 843 -46.60 16.02 -35.32
CA TRP A 843 -45.30 15.45 -35.67
C TRP A 843 -45.43 14.14 -36.41
N THR A 844 -44.86 14.08 -37.62
CA THR A 844 -44.66 12.83 -38.35
C THR A 844 -43.23 12.32 -38.15
N PRO A 845 -43.05 11.09 -37.66
CA PRO A 845 -41.73 10.51 -37.47
C PRO A 845 -40.90 10.51 -38.77
N PRO A 846 -39.59 10.80 -38.72
CA PRO A 846 -38.75 10.87 -39.92
C PRO A 846 -38.71 9.57 -40.74
N TRP A 847 -38.91 8.43 -40.10
CA TRP A 847 -38.92 7.10 -40.72
C TRP A 847 -40.25 6.72 -41.39
N ASP A 848 -41.34 7.46 -41.13
CA ASP A 848 -42.64 7.27 -41.79
C ASP A 848 -42.86 8.21 -42.97
N ARG A 849 -41.97 9.22 -43.13
CA ARG A 849 -41.95 10.05 -44.34
C ARG A 849 -41.54 9.18 -45.51
N GLN A 850 -42.47 8.91 -46.42
CA GLN A 850 -42.13 8.30 -47.71
C GLN A 850 -40.99 9.11 -48.34
N PRO A 851 -39.94 8.47 -48.87
CA PRO A 851 -38.99 9.19 -49.69
C PRO A 851 -39.80 9.82 -50.81
N ALA A 852 -39.90 11.15 -50.82
CA ALA A 852 -40.42 11.84 -51.99
C ALA A 852 -39.65 11.27 -53.19
N PRO A 853 -40.32 10.95 -54.32
CA PRO A 853 -39.59 10.52 -55.51
C PRO A 853 -38.44 11.51 -55.68
N ARG A 854 -37.23 11.00 -55.93
CA ARG A 854 -36.10 11.84 -56.33
C ARG A 854 -36.54 12.57 -57.59
N ARG A 855 -37.27 13.68 -57.43
CA ARG A 855 -37.14 14.82 -58.31
C ARG A 855 -35.65 15.06 -58.26
N HIS A 856 -35.00 15.00 -59.41
CA HIS A 856 -33.69 15.60 -59.54
C HIS A 856 -33.76 16.93 -58.81
N ALA A 857 -33.13 16.99 -57.64
CA ALA A 857 -32.96 18.24 -56.96
C ALA A 857 -32.07 19.01 -57.91
N ALA A 858 -32.67 19.88 -58.72
CA ALA A 858 -32.03 21.13 -59.02
C ALA A 858 -31.53 21.63 -57.65
N HIS A 859 -30.21 21.66 -57.51
CA HIS A 859 -29.52 22.03 -56.29
C HIS A 859 -30.24 23.19 -55.57
N PRO A 860 -30.50 23.09 -54.25
CA PRO A 860 -30.76 24.29 -53.46
C PRO A 860 -29.42 25.03 -53.38
N GLY A 861 -29.18 25.86 -54.37
CA GLY A 861 -27.87 26.42 -54.69
C GLY A 861 -27.71 26.85 -56.15
N ALA A 862 -28.78 26.95 -56.93
CA ALA A 862 -28.78 27.80 -58.11
C ALA A 862 -29.47 29.12 -57.72
N GLY A 863 -28.70 30.02 -57.11
CA GLY A 863 -28.97 31.44 -57.26
C GLY A 863 -28.94 31.81 -58.75
N PRO A 864 -29.45 33.00 -59.12
CA PRO A 864 -29.37 33.48 -60.48
C PRO A 864 -27.91 33.40 -60.97
N ALA A 865 -27.75 33.09 -62.26
CA ALA A 865 -26.54 32.71 -62.95
C ALA A 865 -25.38 33.70 -62.72
N GLY A 866 -24.69 33.54 -61.61
CA GLY A 866 -23.37 34.07 -61.33
C GLY A 866 -22.40 32.89 -61.28
N ALA A 867 -21.64 32.74 -62.37
CA ALA A 867 -20.54 31.80 -62.60
C ALA A 867 -20.05 31.01 -61.36
N HIS A 868 -20.54 29.77 -61.20
CA HIS A 868 -19.93 28.82 -60.27
C HIS A 868 -18.59 28.35 -60.90
N PRO A 869 -17.42 28.51 -60.25
CA PRO A 869 -16.11 28.20 -60.84
C PRO A 869 -16.00 26.74 -61.30
N ALA A 870 -16.67 25.83 -60.59
CA ALA A 870 -16.73 24.41 -60.94
C ALA A 870 -17.47 24.16 -62.27
N ALA A 871 -18.57 24.87 -62.54
CA ALA A 871 -19.31 24.73 -63.79
C ALA A 871 -18.52 25.30 -64.98
N ALA A 872 -17.84 26.43 -64.79
CA ALA A 872 -16.96 27.02 -65.81
C ALA A 872 -15.71 26.14 -66.08
N PHE A 873 -15.12 25.56 -65.05
CA PHE A 873 -13.98 24.66 -65.16
C PHE A 873 -14.32 23.36 -65.92
N LEU A 874 -15.48 22.77 -65.61
CA LEU A 874 -15.97 21.57 -66.29
C LEU A 874 -16.34 21.87 -67.75
N ALA A 875 -16.99 23.00 -68.03
CA ALA A 875 -17.28 23.43 -69.41
C ALA A 875 -16.03 23.77 -70.23
N ALA A 876 -14.93 24.18 -69.58
CA ALA A 876 -13.64 24.44 -70.24
C ALA A 876 -12.86 23.16 -70.59
N HIS A 877 -13.19 22.01 -69.99
CA HIS A 877 -12.51 20.72 -70.22
C HIS A 877 -13.50 19.58 -70.52
N PRO A 878 -14.32 19.71 -71.57
CA PRO A 878 -15.44 18.79 -71.83
C PRO A 878 -14.97 17.35 -72.04
N ALA A 879 -13.85 17.12 -72.72
CA ALA A 879 -13.35 15.75 -72.94
C ALA A 879 -12.97 15.00 -71.65
N ALA A 880 -12.42 15.70 -70.65
CA ALA A 880 -12.11 15.09 -69.35
C ALA A 880 -13.38 14.86 -68.52
N ALA A 881 -14.32 15.79 -68.59
CA ALA A 881 -15.63 15.67 -67.94
C ALA A 881 -16.44 14.51 -68.54
N ASP A 882 -16.44 14.35 -69.87
CA ASP A 882 -17.13 13.27 -70.60
C ASP A 882 -16.50 11.91 -70.31
N ALA A 883 -15.16 11.83 -70.18
CA ALA A 883 -14.47 10.58 -69.81
C ALA A 883 -14.81 10.14 -68.37
N VAL A 884 -14.84 11.08 -67.42
CA VAL A 884 -15.26 10.80 -66.03
C VAL A 884 -16.74 10.47 -65.95
N ALA A 885 -17.59 11.17 -66.71
CA ALA A 885 -19.02 10.90 -66.80
C ALA A 885 -19.28 9.50 -67.37
N GLY A 886 -18.53 9.08 -68.40
CA GLY A 886 -18.56 7.72 -68.94
C GLY A 886 -18.15 6.66 -67.92
N LEU A 887 -17.12 6.93 -67.12
CA LEU A 887 -16.66 6.03 -66.05
C LEU A 887 -17.68 5.89 -64.90
N LEU A 888 -18.49 6.94 -64.69
CA LEU A 888 -19.55 6.99 -63.68
C LEU A 888 -20.95 6.62 -64.23
N GLY A 889 -21.05 6.23 -65.51
CA GLY A 889 -22.31 5.83 -66.15
C GLY A 889 -23.32 6.97 -66.34
N CYS A 890 -22.87 8.22 -66.35
CA CYS A 890 -23.70 9.41 -66.53
C CYS A 890 -23.75 9.78 -68.03
N LEU A 891 -24.88 9.53 -68.69
CA LEU A 891 -25.11 9.90 -70.09
C LEU A 891 -25.95 11.19 -70.15
N GLY A 892 -25.41 12.26 -70.75
CA GLY A 892 -26.11 13.53 -70.92
C GLY A 892 -25.42 14.47 -71.91
N GLU A 893 -26.16 15.46 -72.41
CA GLU A 893 -25.66 16.53 -73.31
C GLU A 893 -25.49 17.85 -72.53
N TRP A 894 -24.54 18.70 -72.96
CA TRP A 894 -24.31 20.02 -72.36
C TRP A 894 -25.48 20.98 -72.64
N ALA A 895 -26.06 21.58 -71.60
CA ALA A 895 -27.23 22.46 -71.72
C ALA A 895 -26.88 23.92 -72.13
N ALA A 896 -27.74 24.56 -72.94
CA ALA A 896 -27.64 25.98 -73.32
C ALA A 896 -28.43 26.91 -72.35
N PRO A 897 -27.99 28.17 -72.13
CA PRO A 897 -28.50 29.01 -71.03
C PRO A 897 -29.81 29.75 -71.37
N ALA A 898 -30.72 29.87 -70.39
CA ALA A 898 -32.03 30.54 -70.49
C ALA A 898 -32.18 31.74 -69.52
N PRO A 899 -33.04 32.74 -69.81
CA PRO A 899 -33.12 34.00 -69.06
C PRO A 899 -34.10 33.96 -67.86
N GLU A 900 -33.81 34.80 -66.85
CA GLU A 900 -34.36 34.73 -65.48
C GLU A 900 -35.66 35.50 -65.24
N ARG A 901 -36.51 34.98 -64.33
CA ARG A 901 -37.55 35.74 -63.61
C ARG A 901 -37.62 35.27 -62.13
N PRO A 902 -37.72 36.16 -61.12
CA PRO A 902 -37.66 35.76 -59.72
C PRO A 902 -39.05 35.47 -59.13
N ALA A 903 -39.32 34.19 -58.86
CA ALA A 903 -40.56 33.69 -58.22
C ALA A 903 -40.64 33.95 -56.69
N LEU A 904 -39.56 34.44 -56.08
CA LEU A 904 -39.47 34.61 -54.63
C LEU A 904 -40.38 35.73 -54.09
N LEU A 905 -40.61 36.79 -54.88
CA LEU A 905 -41.37 37.98 -54.46
C LEU A 905 -42.90 37.79 -54.50
N ALA A 906 -43.39 36.77 -55.22
CA ALA A 906 -44.82 36.47 -55.31
C ALA A 906 -45.30 35.51 -54.21
N THR A 907 -44.36 34.78 -53.57
CA THR A 907 -44.70 33.63 -52.71
C THR A 907 -44.68 33.98 -51.22
N PHE A 908 -43.96 35.03 -50.81
CA PHE A 908 -43.87 35.45 -49.39
C PHE A 908 -44.01 36.97 -49.23
N PRO A 909 -45.23 37.55 -49.40
CA PRO A 909 -45.46 38.99 -49.24
C PRO A 909 -45.21 39.48 -47.80
N GLU A 910 -45.46 38.62 -46.81
CA GLU A 910 -45.31 38.94 -45.39
C GLU A 910 -43.85 39.06 -44.96
N ALA A 911 -42.93 38.38 -45.66
CA ALA A 911 -41.49 38.51 -45.42
C ALA A 911 -40.96 39.90 -45.82
N MET A 912 -41.57 40.54 -46.82
CA MET A 912 -41.28 41.93 -47.20
C MET A 912 -41.70 42.91 -46.11
N THR A 913 -42.86 42.68 -45.49
CA THR A 913 -43.37 43.53 -44.39
C THR A 913 -42.55 43.36 -43.11
N ALA A 914 -42.11 42.13 -42.82
CA ALA A 914 -41.27 41.82 -41.67
C ALA A 914 -39.84 42.36 -41.81
N VAL A 915 -39.25 42.29 -43.01
CA VAL A 915 -37.95 42.90 -43.31
C VAL A 915 -38.04 44.43 -43.36
N GLY A 916 -39.16 44.98 -43.83
CA GLY A 916 -39.43 46.42 -43.76
C GLY A 916 -39.57 46.95 -42.33
N ALA A 917 -40.17 46.18 -41.42
CA ALA A 917 -40.28 46.53 -39.99
C ALA A 917 -38.94 46.40 -39.23
N LEU A 918 -38.03 45.53 -39.68
CA LEU A 918 -36.69 45.34 -39.09
C LEU A 918 -35.65 46.38 -39.55
N ILE A 919 -35.95 47.17 -40.58
CA ILE A 919 -35.02 48.16 -41.17
C ILE A 919 -35.57 49.59 -41.03
N GLY A 920 -36.75 49.78 -40.42
CA GLY A 920 -37.36 51.08 -40.16
C GLY A 920 -37.57 51.36 -38.67
N GLU A 921 -36.77 52.29 -38.14
CA GLU A 921 -36.85 52.93 -36.80
C GLU A 921 -36.37 52.11 -35.59
N GLY A 922 -35.06 52.16 -35.29
CA GLY A 922 -34.49 51.72 -34.00
C GLY A 922 -33.19 50.94 -34.11
#